data_AF-A0A4R5DXZ1-F1
#
_entry.id   AF-A0A4R5DXZ1-F1
#
_cell.length_a   1.000
_cell.length_b   1.000
_cell.length_c   1.000
_cell.angle_alpha   90.00
_cell.angle_beta   90.00
_cell.angle_gamma   90.00
#
_symmetry.space_group_name_H-M   'P 1'
#
loop_
_entity.id
_entity.type
_entity.pdbx_description
1 polymer ?
#
loop_
_entity_poly.entity_id
_entity_poly.type
_entity_poly.pdbx_seq_one_letter_code
_entity_poly.pdbx_strand_id
1 'polypeptide(L)'
;MQSAVPRSAEGEGAPPRTADAELMRRILDNEQIRRVVDEARGTIVDDKGNRLGDLLDDDLRNRLPNHPRLARIVEGGGPPPLTPAEDSLRRSLLARPRTLHSLLTHPDAVRILEDSVREVNERGAGTILREGQVEPTPTPLEDWQVDISDRVIEEIGPGKSPKQPGFDEAALEAERERAGGGPLSKDNEFVNRYLDELYQRAAEGTGPLRNVLNELANDPADAKMRPGPKDRVRALDKIINESDGDASALNDLLGGKVQFDSVADLYRALDRVQDVARRHNVEVVSIKDRLRKPQPSGYRDIRMTVRMPNGHIGELRLHLRSFDDVADYEHSLYEVSRDLPNVAEERAARGERDAPLTPEERAVREAINRRLNERFDAALNESLPPHLRTDRGDEQARDADPTRETEPTREAEPTRATEPAHETEPARATEPVRDTEPARDEAPVRTDDAAAPETVPDGLPQHLHDVFRDSDATPAGRSFHDPADPAMRDLARRVPADPQRFTVDGHGDADGLRLPGGRRLDADDLAHLIRNDPNWNGREVLLLSCRTGDGDFAARLAQRLGVPVTAPSGLAWTDADGNVYASSGRTGPDGQTRPGWPPDGTWRTSGPDGTASPAGHDGRPPGREEHRGDPARPGDDAESRGLRDWFRREGHVDRDGYRRFDTDEQGERYGENRLAHVYHNLPHQLQQALHWYTVQSMPNPHLRPGADVGRYLTHLYTEQNYVQHLAYLNGGTMPVHRDQLMQMWNRPDLTDYQRQLIQHVVTQTDPEARLQEMWKNHEQREFLRRYLGGEPTPDAFWQRINELDHALSRPLPEPVQAVRGLHDVNFMLAADGMPLAGRHPMLLVGAVQNEPGYMSTSLGSGTTEVDGQGFNYRLHLNLPQGAHGVWMGRSSAYPDQRELVLPRGTRYYIRSVVQTGWNGTQPVFSVEADVIPPGTPP
;
A
#
# COMPACT_ATOMS: atom_id res chain seq x y z
N MET A 1 30.07 5.60 -56.27
CA MET A 1 31.41 4.96 -56.30
C MET A 1 32.25 5.60 -55.20
N GLN A 2 32.24 5.02 -54.01
CA GLN A 2 32.97 5.42 -52.79
C GLN A 2 32.81 4.21 -51.84
N SER A 3 33.76 3.27 -51.81
CA SER A 3 34.95 3.19 -50.95
C SER A 3 34.70 3.43 -49.46
N ALA A 4 34.91 2.34 -48.73
CA ALA A 4 34.89 2.06 -47.29
C ALA A 4 35.21 3.19 -46.30
N VAL A 5 34.47 3.19 -45.18
CA VAL A 5 34.89 3.69 -43.87
C VAL A 5 34.68 2.55 -42.85
N PRO A 6 35.68 2.18 -42.02
CA PRO A 6 35.59 1.09 -41.07
C PRO A 6 34.81 1.50 -39.80
N ARG A 7 34.25 0.49 -39.11
CA ARG A 7 33.56 0.59 -37.82
C ARG A 7 34.39 1.38 -36.82
N SER A 8 33.88 2.54 -36.41
CA SER A 8 34.37 3.30 -35.27
C SER A 8 33.89 2.66 -33.96
N ALA A 9 34.86 2.29 -33.14
CA ALA A 9 34.89 2.12 -31.69
C ALA A 9 33.55 2.20 -30.94
N GLU A 10 33.21 1.09 -30.28
CA GLU A 10 32.44 1.10 -29.03
C GLU A 10 33.04 2.14 -28.08
N GLY A 11 32.21 3.06 -27.58
CA GLY A 11 32.64 4.12 -26.69
C GLY A 11 33.22 3.57 -25.39
N GLU A 12 34.49 3.85 -25.15
CA GLU A 12 35.08 3.94 -23.82
C GLU A 12 34.25 4.90 -22.96
N GLY A 13 33.84 4.49 -21.76
CA GLY A 13 33.34 5.45 -20.76
C GLY A 13 32.27 4.99 -19.77
N ALA A 14 31.77 3.75 -19.80
CA ALA A 14 30.98 3.25 -18.68
C ALA A 14 31.92 2.81 -17.54
N PRO A 15 31.86 3.41 -16.34
CA PRO A 15 32.64 2.90 -15.22
C PRO A 15 32.28 1.42 -14.97
N PRO A 16 33.24 0.58 -14.57
CA PRO A 16 32.97 -0.83 -14.32
C PRO A 16 31.84 -0.96 -13.29
N ARG A 17 30.88 -1.85 -13.56
CA ARG A 17 29.73 -2.06 -12.67
C ARG A 17 30.13 -2.62 -11.29
N THR A 18 31.32 -3.19 -11.19
CA THR A 18 31.89 -3.74 -9.96
C THR A 18 33.36 -3.31 -9.81
N ALA A 19 33.84 -3.22 -8.58
CA ALA A 19 35.24 -3.00 -8.27
C ALA A 19 36.12 -4.10 -8.86
N ASP A 20 37.30 -3.71 -9.33
CA ASP A 20 38.30 -4.64 -9.85
C ASP A 20 38.79 -5.62 -8.77
N ALA A 21 39.08 -6.85 -9.16
CA ALA A 21 39.48 -7.91 -8.23
C ALA A 21 40.83 -7.61 -7.54
N GLU A 22 41.74 -6.89 -8.21
CA GLU A 22 43.00 -6.47 -7.62
C GLU A 22 42.79 -5.38 -6.57
N LEU A 23 41.88 -4.43 -6.83
CA LEU A 23 41.48 -3.41 -5.85
C LEU A 23 40.89 -4.07 -4.59
N MET A 24 39.95 -5.01 -4.77
CA MET A 24 39.38 -5.73 -3.62
C MET A 24 40.42 -6.55 -2.87
N ARG A 25 41.38 -7.17 -3.58
CA ARG A 25 42.50 -7.85 -2.93
C ARG A 25 43.35 -6.90 -2.09
N ARG A 26 43.67 -5.71 -2.61
CA ARG A 26 44.42 -4.68 -1.85
C ARG A 26 43.66 -4.23 -0.61
N ILE A 27 42.34 -4.08 -0.67
CA ILE A 27 41.49 -3.76 0.49
C ILE A 27 41.57 -4.86 1.55
N LEU A 28 41.36 -6.11 1.13
CA LEU A 28 41.35 -7.26 2.05
C LEU A 28 42.73 -7.57 2.61
N ASP A 29 43.81 -7.19 1.92
CA ASP A 29 45.20 -7.32 2.36
C ASP A 29 45.73 -6.08 3.12
N ASN A 30 44.95 -5.00 3.20
CA ASN A 30 45.36 -3.76 3.87
C ASN A 30 45.38 -3.94 5.40
N GLU A 31 46.57 -3.80 6.01
CA GLU A 31 46.74 -3.96 7.46
C GLU A 31 45.91 -2.96 8.28
N GLN A 32 45.73 -1.72 7.80
CA GLN A 32 44.94 -0.72 8.52
C GLN A 32 43.47 -1.14 8.56
N ILE A 33 42.92 -1.59 7.44
CA ILE A 33 41.52 -2.03 7.33
C ILE A 33 41.30 -3.29 8.19
N ARG A 34 42.23 -4.25 8.14
CA ARG A 34 42.18 -5.44 9.01
C ARG A 34 42.15 -5.08 10.49
N ARG A 35 43.00 -4.13 10.93
CA ARG A 35 42.98 -3.66 12.33
C ARG A 35 41.63 -3.04 12.70
N VAL A 36 41.05 -2.21 11.82
CA VAL A 36 39.72 -1.62 12.05
C VAL A 36 38.65 -2.72 12.19
N VAL A 37 38.67 -3.73 11.31
CA VAL A 37 37.75 -4.87 11.36
C VAL A 37 37.94 -5.66 12.67
N ASP A 38 39.18 -5.97 13.03
CA ASP A 38 39.49 -6.77 14.23
C ASP A 38 39.16 -6.03 15.53
N GLU A 39 39.46 -4.74 15.62
CA GLU A 39 39.04 -3.88 16.75
C GLU A 39 37.50 -3.83 16.84
N ALA A 40 36.81 -3.74 15.70
CA ALA A 40 35.35 -3.74 15.66
C ALA A 40 34.72 -5.08 16.09
N ARG A 41 35.44 -6.21 16.08
CA ARG A 41 34.91 -7.50 16.60
C ARG A 41 34.62 -7.47 18.10
N GLY A 42 35.20 -6.52 18.84
CA GLY A 42 34.87 -6.27 20.24
C GLY A 42 33.49 -5.64 20.46
N THR A 43 32.89 -5.05 19.42
CA THR A 43 31.59 -4.37 19.50
C THR A 43 30.47 -5.33 19.09
N ILE A 44 29.62 -5.70 20.05
CA ILE A 44 28.34 -6.34 19.76
C ILE A 44 27.38 -5.28 19.25
N VAL A 45 26.63 -5.54 18.16
CA VAL A 45 25.74 -4.56 17.54
C VAL A 45 24.25 -4.82 17.81
N ASP A 46 23.91 -6.04 18.22
CA ASP A 46 22.55 -6.45 18.52
C ASP A 46 22.46 -7.54 19.59
N ASP A 47 21.25 -7.79 20.05
CA ASP A 47 20.93 -8.79 21.08
C ASP A 47 21.18 -10.24 20.64
N LYS A 48 21.42 -10.47 19.34
CA LYS A 48 21.81 -11.80 18.80
C LYS A 48 23.30 -12.09 19.01
N GLY A 49 24.06 -11.11 19.49
CA GLY A 49 25.50 -11.24 19.68
C GLY A 49 26.29 -11.04 18.39
N ASN A 50 25.70 -10.46 17.34
CA ASN A 50 26.43 -10.17 16.12
C ASN A 50 27.52 -9.14 16.40
N ARG A 51 28.73 -9.41 15.89
CA ARG A 51 29.90 -8.55 16.09
C ARG A 51 30.07 -7.63 14.89
N LEU A 52 30.29 -6.34 15.15
CA LEU A 52 30.44 -5.33 14.10
C LEU A 52 31.56 -5.69 13.11
N GLY A 53 32.68 -6.21 13.61
CA GLY A 53 33.80 -6.62 12.75
C GLY A 53 33.44 -7.77 11.81
N ASP A 54 32.62 -8.73 12.24
CA ASP A 54 32.21 -9.86 11.40
C ASP A 54 31.29 -9.37 10.27
N LEU A 55 30.35 -8.49 10.61
CA LEU A 55 29.44 -7.86 9.64
C LEU A 55 30.19 -6.95 8.66
N LEU A 56 31.15 -6.18 9.15
CA LEU A 56 31.96 -5.31 8.31
C LEU A 56 32.87 -6.12 7.37
N ASP A 57 33.47 -7.23 7.82
CA ASP A 57 34.24 -8.12 6.94
C ASP A 57 33.36 -8.72 5.83
N ASP A 58 32.12 -9.10 6.14
CA ASP A 58 31.13 -9.54 5.15
C ASP A 58 30.79 -8.44 4.15
N ASP A 59 30.48 -7.23 4.62
CA ASP A 59 30.14 -6.09 3.75
C ASP A 59 31.30 -5.70 2.84
N LEU A 60 32.54 -5.70 3.34
CA LEU A 60 33.73 -5.42 2.56
C LEU A 60 33.93 -6.47 1.44
N ARG A 61 33.53 -7.73 1.66
CA ARG A 61 33.66 -8.81 0.66
C ARG A 61 32.51 -8.85 -0.33
N ASN A 62 31.29 -8.58 0.13
CA ASN A 62 30.07 -8.91 -0.61
C ASN A 62 29.28 -7.70 -1.08
N ARG A 63 29.45 -6.52 -0.45
CA ARG A 63 28.70 -5.29 -0.79
C ARG A 63 29.57 -4.20 -1.38
N LEU A 64 30.73 -3.95 -0.79
CA LEU A 64 31.70 -2.96 -1.30
C LEU A 64 32.10 -3.18 -2.77
N PRO A 65 32.21 -4.41 -3.31
CA PRO A 65 32.49 -4.61 -4.74
C PRO A 65 31.46 -3.97 -5.68
N ASN A 66 30.22 -3.73 -5.23
CA ASN A 66 29.21 -3.07 -6.07
C ASN A 66 29.40 -1.53 -6.14
N HIS A 67 30.38 -1.00 -5.41
CA HIS A 67 30.65 0.43 -5.26
C HIS A 67 32.12 0.75 -5.53
N PRO A 68 32.57 0.71 -6.81
CA PRO A 68 33.99 0.82 -7.17
C PRO A 68 34.65 2.14 -6.73
N ARG A 69 33.89 3.25 -6.66
CA ARG A 69 34.45 4.54 -6.22
C ARG A 69 34.63 4.54 -4.70
N LEU A 70 33.63 4.10 -3.93
CA LEU A 70 33.77 3.92 -2.49
C LEU A 70 34.89 2.92 -2.16
N ALA A 71 35.02 1.82 -2.89
CA ALA A 71 36.10 0.84 -2.72
C ALA A 71 37.48 1.49 -2.88
N ARG A 72 37.65 2.33 -3.90
CA ARG A 72 38.88 3.12 -4.09
C ARG A 72 39.13 4.08 -2.94
N ILE A 73 38.09 4.77 -2.45
CA ILE A 73 38.19 5.69 -1.31
C ILE A 73 38.61 4.94 -0.04
N VAL A 74 38.02 3.78 0.23
CA VAL A 74 38.34 2.95 1.40
C VAL A 74 39.79 2.43 1.34
N GLU A 75 40.23 1.97 0.17
CA GLU A 75 41.60 1.47 -0.05
C GLU A 75 42.66 2.57 0.14
N GLY A 76 42.48 3.72 -0.53
CA GLY A 76 43.22 4.96 -0.34
C GLY A 76 44.65 5.04 -0.91
N GLY A 77 45.17 3.97 -1.50
CA GLY A 77 46.54 3.90 -2.05
C GLY A 77 46.62 3.77 -3.58
N GLY A 78 45.50 3.50 -4.26
CA GLY A 78 45.43 3.29 -5.70
C GLY A 78 45.39 4.58 -6.53
N PRO A 79 45.79 4.53 -7.81
CA PRO A 79 45.67 5.66 -8.73
C PRO A 79 44.20 5.87 -9.18
N PRO A 80 43.75 7.12 -9.37
CA PRO A 80 44.44 8.36 -9.01
C PRO A 80 44.47 8.57 -7.47
N PRO A 81 45.46 9.33 -6.93
CA PRO A 81 45.51 9.67 -5.51
C PRO A 81 44.18 10.25 -5.00
N LEU A 82 43.88 10.03 -3.73
CA LEU A 82 42.68 10.61 -3.12
C LEU A 82 42.76 12.13 -3.15
N THR A 83 41.65 12.75 -3.53
CA THR A 83 41.43 14.18 -3.31
C THR A 83 41.33 14.49 -1.81
N PRO A 84 41.50 15.75 -1.37
CA PRO A 84 41.37 16.08 0.04
C PRO A 84 39.99 15.74 0.63
N ALA A 85 38.91 15.87 -0.16
CA ALA A 85 37.56 15.48 0.24
C ALA A 85 37.44 13.95 0.44
N GLU A 86 37.99 13.17 -0.48
CA GLU A 86 37.99 11.70 -0.41
C GLU A 86 38.86 11.18 0.74
N ASP A 87 40.01 11.80 0.99
CA ASP A 87 40.90 11.42 2.09
C ASP A 87 40.29 11.76 3.46
N SER A 88 39.60 12.90 3.60
CA SER A 88 38.81 13.21 4.80
C SER A 88 37.67 12.21 5.01
N LEU A 89 36.94 11.86 3.96
CA LEU A 89 35.86 10.86 4.02
C LEU A 89 36.41 9.48 4.43
N ARG A 90 37.49 9.02 3.79
CA ARG A 90 38.16 7.75 4.13
C ARG A 90 38.53 7.71 5.60
N ARG A 91 39.16 8.77 6.12
CA ARG A 91 39.56 8.86 7.53
C ARG A 91 38.36 8.79 8.48
N SER A 92 37.26 9.46 8.15
CA SER A 92 36.03 9.40 8.95
C SER A 92 35.41 8.00 8.95
N LEU A 93 35.29 7.36 7.77
CA LEU A 93 34.71 6.02 7.65
C LEU A 93 35.54 4.94 8.36
N LEU A 94 36.87 4.99 8.28
CA LEU A 94 37.74 4.05 8.99
C LEU A 94 37.76 4.29 10.51
N ALA A 95 37.57 5.54 10.96
CA ALA A 95 37.44 5.85 12.38
C ALA A 95 36.07 5.46 12.96
N ARG A 96 35.07 5.24 12.09
CA ARG A 96 33.68 4.93 12.45
C ARG A 96 33.18 3.69 11.69
N PRO A 97 33.65 2.48 12.07
CA PRO A 97 33.29 1.23 11.38
C PRO A 97 31.78 0.96 11.35
N ARG A 98 31.03 1.45 12.35
CA ARG A 98 29.56 1.34 12.37
C ARG A 98 28.90 2.13 11.25
N THR A 99 29.42 3.33 10.98
CA THR A 99 28.94 4.20 9.90
C THR A 99 29.29 3.62 8.54
N LEU A 100 30.47 3.00 8.40
CA LEU A 100 30.81 2.27 7.18
C LEU A 100 29.90 1.06 6.95
N HIS A 101 29.64 0.26 7.98
CA HIS A 101 28.67 -0.85 7.93
C HIS A 101 27.27 -0.35 7.53
N SER A 102 26.75 0.68 8.22
CA SER A 102 25.46 1.30 7.94
C SER A 102 25.36 1.85 6.51
N LEU A 103 26.43 2.44 6.00
CA LEU A 103 26.49 2.93 4.63
C LEU A 103 26.43 1.78 3.60
N LEU A 104 27.20 0.71 3.82
CA LEU A 104 27.24 -0.45 2.92
C LEU A 104 25.96 -1.29 2.96
N THR A 105 25.12 -1.12 3.98
CA THR A 105 23.79 -1.74 4.02
C THR A 105 22.73 -1.01 3.19
N HIS A 106 23.03 0.21 2.71
CA HIS A 106 22.09 1.03 1.93
C HIS A 106 22.73 1.52 0.61
N PRO A 107 22.52 0.80 -0.51
CA PRO A 107 23.15 1.13 -1.80
C PRO A 107 22.87 2.57 -2.28
N ASP A 108 21.68 3.10 -2.04
CA ASP A 108 21.32 4.46 -2.43
C ASP A 108 22.07 5.53 -1.63
N ALA A 109 22.34 5.28 -0.35
CA ALA A 109 23.20 6.14 0.46
C ALA A 109 24.62 6.23 -0.14
N VAL A 110 25.18 5.09 -0.57
CA VAL A 110 26.51 5.08 -1.21
C VAL A 110 26.51 5.91 -2.48
N ARG A 111 25.49 5.78 -3.34
CA ARG A 111 25.40 6.53 -4.60
C ARG A 111 25.31 8.04 -4.34
N ILE A 112 24.48 8.45 -3.38
CA ILE A 112 24.36 9.86 -3.00
C ILE A 112 25.69 10.40 -2.48
N LEU A 113 26.38 9.65 -1.62
CA LEU A 113 27.68 10.03 -1.09
C LEU A 113 28.74 10.16 -2.20
N GLU A 114 28.82 9.20 -3.11
CA GLU A 114 29.74 9.22 -4.25
C GLU A 114 29.48 10.42 -5.17
N ASP A 115 28.21 10.77 -5.38
CA ASP A 115 27.82 11.94 -6.16
C ASP A 115 28.15 13.25 -5.43
N SER A 116 27.93 13.34 -4.12
CA SER A 116 28.29 14.49 -3.30
C SER A 116 29.81 14.74 -3.30
N VAL A 117 30.61 13.68 -3.16
CA VAL A 117 32.08 13.80 -3.22
C VAL A 117 32.56 14.18 -4.61
N ARG A 118 31.96 13.61 -5.67
CA ARG A 118 32.25 14.01 -7.06
C ARG A 118 32.00 15.49 -7.26
N GLU A 119 30.87 16.01 -6.79
CA GLU A 119 30.51 17.42 -6.91
C GLU A 119 31.53 18.33 -6.21
N VAL A 120 31.96 17.97 -5.00
CA VAL A 120 33.01 18.72 -4.27
C VAL A 120 34.32 18.74 -5.05
N ASN A 121 34.69 17.62 -5.67
CA ASN A 121 35.92 17.50 -6.44
C ASN A 121 35.88 18.28 -7.76
N GLU A 122 34.73 18.33 -8.43
CA GLU A 122 34.56 19.01 -9.71
C GLU A 122 34.37 20.53 -9.55
N ARG A 123 33.57 20.97 -8.57
CA ARG A 123 33.19 22.38 -8.38
C ARG A 123 34.11 23.12 -7.39
N GLY A 124 34.81 22.37 -6.55
CA GLY A 124 35.65 22.88 -5.47
C GLY A 124 34.86 23.29 -4.22
N ALA A 125 35.42 22.99 -3.04
CA ALA A 125 34.80 23.27 -1.74
C ALA A 125 34.42 24.74 -1.53
N GLY A 126 35.29 25.68 -1.96
CA GLY A 126 35.02 27.11 -1.83
C GLY A 126 33.85 27.61 -2.68
N THR A 127 33.48 26.91 -3.76
CA THR A 127 32.28 27.25 -4.56
C THR A 127 31.02 26.79 -3.84
N ILE A 128 30.99 25.53 -3.39
CA ILE A 128 29.85 24.96 -2.65
C ILE A 128 29.56 25.78 -1.40
N LEU A 129 30.60 26.15 -0.63
CA LEU A 129 30.42 26.91 0.61
C LEU A 129 30.00 28.38 0.38
N ARG A 130 30.24 28.95 -0.81
CA ARG A 130 29.79 30.32 -1.15
C ARG A 130 28.29 30.39 -1.45
N GLU A 131 27.67 29.27 -1.81
CA GLU A 131 26.22 29.17 -2.04
C GLU A 131 25.42 29.21 -0.73
N GLY A 132 26.11 29.16 0.41
CA GLY A 132 25.48 29.14 1.73
C GLY A 132 25.09 27.74 2.17
N GLN A 133 24.61 27.66 3.41
CA GLN A 133 24.01 26.43 3.93
C GLN A 133 22.65 26.25 3.25
N VAL A 134 22.39 25.06 2.71
CA VAL A 134 21.09 24.69 2.18
C VAL A 134 20.14 24.60 3.37
N GLU A 135 19.30 25.63 3.49
CA GLU A 135 18.14 25.57 4.36
C GLU A 135 17.04 24.79 3.63
N PRO A 136 16.41 23.80 4.26
CA PRO A 136 15.31 23.08 3.64
C PRO A 136 14.18 24.04 3.28
N THR A 137 13.54 23.81 2.14
CA THR A 137 12.36 24.58 1.75
C THR A 137 11.30 24.47 2.86
N PRO A 138 10.78 25.60 3.39
CA PRO A 138 9.68 25.56 4.34
C PRO A 138 8.48 24.83 3.73
N THR A 139 7.80 24.01 4.53
CA THR A 139 6.55 23.40 4.06
C THR A 139 5.53 24.51 3.79
N PRO A 140 4.92 24.60 2.59
CA PRO A 140 3.87 25.56 2.32
C PRO A 140 2.61 25.13 3.05
N LEU A 141 2.48 25.55 4.30
CA LEU A 141 1.33 25.25 5.15
C LEU A 141 0.23 26.27 4.94
N GLU A 142 -1.02 25.81 4.97
CA GLU A 142 -2.20 26.67 4.96
C GLU A 142 -2.45 27.24 6.37
N ASP A 143 -3.13 28.39 6.46
CA ASP A 143 -3.35 29.11 7.73
C ASP A 143 -3.96 28.20 8.80
N TRP A 144 -4.95 27.38 8.43
CA TRP A 144 -5.61 26.45 9.35
C TRP A 144 -4.65 25.37 9.89
N GLN A 145 -3.62 24.96 9.14
CA GLN A 145 -2.61 23.99 9.58
C GLN A 145 -1.66 24.65 10.58
N VAL A 146 -1.28 25.91 10.34
CA VAL A 146 -0.48 26.71 11.25
C VAL A 146 -1.24 26.96 12.55
N ASP A 147 -2.51 27.33 12.47
CA ASP A 147 -3.38 27.56 13.63
C ASP A 147 -3.52 26.31 14.51
N ILE A 148 -3.70 25.13 13.89
CA ILE A 148 -3.71 23.85 14.63
C ILE A 148 -2.37 23.62 15.32
N SER A 149 -1.26 23.81 14.61
CA SER A 149 0.08 23.63 15.17
C SER A 149 0.29 24.51 16.40
N ASP A 150 -0.02 25.81 16.27
CA ASP A 150 0.13 26.79 17.35
C ASP A 150 -0.78 26.48 18.54
N ARG A 151 -2.05 26.16 18.28
CA ARG A 151 -3.02 25.79 19.32
C ARG A 151 -2.57 24.55 20.10
N VAL A 152 -2.17 23.48 19.40
CA VAL A 152 -1.71 22.24 20.06
C VAL A 152 -0.42 22.47 20.84
N ILE A 153 0.53 23.25 20.33
CA ILE A 153 1.75 23.62 21.04
C ILE A 153 1.42 24.41 22.32
N GLU A 154 0.49 25.36 22.25
CA GLU A 154 0.04 26.17 23.39
C GLU A 154 -0.66 25.31 24.45
N GLU A 155 -1.58 24.43 24.04
CA GLU A 155 -2.31 23.52 24.93
C GLU A 155 -1.39 22.55 25.68
N ILE A 156 -0.31 22.08 25.04
CA ILE A 156 0.66 21.18 25.69
C ILE A 156 1.50 21.95 26.73
N GLY A 157 1.92 23.17 26.39
CA GLY A 157 2.71 24.05 27.26
C GLY A 157 4.15 23.56 27.55
N PRO A 158 5.04 24.44 28.07
CA PRO A 158 6.46 24.11 28.29
C PRO A 158 6.76 23.37 29.61
N GLY A 159 5.75 23.10 30.45
CA GLY A 159 5.95 22.69 31.85
C GLY A 159 6.13 21.19 32.11
N LYS A 160 6.02 20.34 31.08
CA LYS A 160 6.00 18.87 31.27
C LYS A 160 7.37 18.25 30.98
N SER A 161 7.88 17.48 31.94
CA SER A 161 9.17 16.78 31.77
C SER A 161 9.04 15.58 30.83
N PRO A 162 9.85 15.49 29.76
CA PRO A 162 9.91 14.33 28.86
C PRO A 162 10.78 13.18 29.41
N LYS A 163 11.29 13.28 30.64
CA LYS A 163 12.07 12.23 31.28
C LYS A 163 11.18 11.11 31.85
N GLN A 164 11.70 9.88 31.84
CA GLN A 164 11.09 8.73 32.48
C GLN A 164 10.99 8.94 34.01
N PRO A 165 9.92 8.45 34.65
CA PRO A 165 9.73 8.66 36.09
C PRO A 165 10.60 7.73 36.95
N GLY A 166 10.96 8.19 38.14
CA GLY A 166 11.57 7.36 39.19
C GLY A 166 13.07 7.05 39.00
N PHE A 167 13.76 7.79 38.14
CA PHE A 167 15.22 7.69 38.01
C PHE A 167 15.93 8.49 39.12
N ASP A 168 16.92 7.89 39.77
CA ASP A 168 17.68 8.53 40.86
C ASP A 168 18.90 9.27 40.30
N GLU A 169 18.75 10.57 40.05
CA GLU A 169 19.82 11.42 39.54
C GLU A 169 21.02 11.52 40.50
N ALA A 170 20.79 11.40 41.83
CA ALA A 170 21.87 11.43 42.81
C ALA A 170 22.70 10.14 42.80
N ALA A 171 22.04 8.99 42.60
CA ALA A 171 22.74 7.71 42.41
C ALA A 171 23.57 7.70 41.12
N LEU A 172 23.05 8.27 40.01
CA LEU A 172 23.82 8.42 38.76
C LEU A 172 25.11 9.21 38.98
N GLU A 173 25.05 10.34 39.69
CA GLU A 173 26.23 11.15 39.96
C GLU A 173 27.29 10.38 40.76
N ALA A 174 26.86 9.60 41.77
CA ALA A 174 27.74 8.73 42.53
C ALA A 174 28.39 7.60 41.68
N GLU A 175 27.70 7.11 40.64
CA GLU A 175 28.29 6.16 39.67
C GLU A 175 29.33 6.85 38.78
N ARG A 176 29.07 8.07 38.32
CA ARG A 176 30.00 8.87 37.49
C ARG A 176 31.27 9.23 38.26
N GLU A 177 31.15 9.64 39.52
CA GLU A 177 32.29 9.88 40.40
C GLU A 177 33.15 8.62 40.54
N ARG A 178 32.53 7.44 40.68
CA ARG A 178 33.23 6.15 40.74
C ARG A 178 33.92 5.78 39.43
N ALA A 179 33.39 6.20 38.29
CA ALA A 179 33.99 6.00 36.98
C ALA A 179 35.16 6.96 36.68
N GLY A 180 35.44 7.94 37.56
CA GLY A 180 36.62 8.80 37.45
C GLY A 180 36.64 9.70 36.22
N GLY A 181 35.47 10.11 35.72
CA GLY A 181 35.33 11.03 34.58
C GLY A 181 35.31 10.36 33.19
N GLY A 182 35.39 9.03 33.11
CA GLY A 182 35.11 8.27 31.89
C GLY A 182 33.62 7.94 31.74
N PRO A 183 33.15 7.58 30.53
CA PRO A 183 31.78 7.13 30.32
C PRO A 183 31.49 5.87 31.16
N LEU A 184 30.26 5.74 31.67
CA LEU A 184 29.85 4.57 32.43
C LEU A 184 29.96 3.29 31.59
N SER A 185 30.31 2.17 32.23
CA SER A 185 30.30 0.86 31.57
C SER A 185 28.87 0.49 31.16
N LYS A 186 28.73 -0.17 30.00
CA LYS A 186 27.45 -0.77 29.57
C LYS A 186 26.94 -1.83 30.54
N ASP A 187 27.80 -2.40 31.38
CA ASP A 187 27.47 -3.37 32.43
C ASP A 187 27.12 -2.70 33.77
N ASN A 188 27.01 -1.37 33.83
CA ASN A 188 26.68 -0.67 35.06
C ASN A 188 25.33 -1.15 35.62
N GLU A 189 25.34 -1.71 36.83
CA GLU A 189 24.19 -2.39 37.42
C GLU A 189 23.02 -1.41 37.68
N PHE A 190 23.31 -0.17 38.11
CA PHE A 190 22.30 0.84 38.36
C PHE A 190 21.53 1.20 37.09
N VAL A 191 22.24 1.47 35.99
CA VAL A 191 21.65 1.77 34.68
C VAL A 191 20.86 0.56 34.15
N ASN A 192 21.44 -0.64 34.22
CA ASN A 192 20.80 -1.85 33.69
C ASN A 192 19.52 -2.21 34.44
N ARG A 193 19.52 -2.09 35.77
CA ARG A 193 18.33 -2.35 36.59
C ARG A 193 17.17 -1.41 36.22
N TYR A 194 17.45 -0.12 36.09
CA TYR A 194 16.43 0.84 35.67
C TYR A 194 15.96 0.57 34.23
N LEU A 195 16.88 0.21 33.32
CA LEU A 195 16.54 -0.15 31.95
C LEU A 195 15.64 -1.39 31.86
N ASP A 196 15.86 -2.40 32.71
CA ASP A 196 15.00 -3.59 32.78
C ASP A 196 13.57 -3.24 33.19
N GLU A 197 13.41 -2.37 34.19
CA GLU A 197 12.11 -1.84 34.58
C GLU A 197 11.46 -1.02 33.45
N LEU A 198 12.25 -0.23 32.71
CA LEU A 198 11.73 0.52 31.58
C LEU A 198 11.20 -0.38 30.46
N TYR A 199 11.85 -1.52 30.15
CA TYR A 199 11.34 -2.48 29.18
C TYR A 199 10.00 -3.09 29.60
N GLN A 200 9.84 -3.43 30.88
CA GLN A 200 8.59 -3.96 31.40
C GLN A 200 7.46 -2.93 31.29
N ARG A 201 7.70 -1.69 31.73
CA ARG A 201 6.71 -0.60 31.64
C ARG A 201 6.38 -0.22 30.20
N ALA A 202 7.36 -0.28 29.29
CA ALA A 202 7.14 -0.07 27.86
C ALA A 202 6.17 -1.12 27.28
N ALA A 203 6.36 -2.39 27.64
CA ALA A 203 5.49 -3.48 27.19
C ALA A 203 4.04 -3.27 27.65
N GLU A 204 3.83 -2.92 28.92
CA GLU A 204 2.51 -2.60 29.49
C GLU A 204 1.82 -1.40 28.80
N GLY A 205 2.59 -0.40 28.37
CA GLY A 205 2.09 0.80 27.69
C GLY A 205 1.69 0.58 26.22
N THR A 206 1.92 -0.60 25.65
CA THR A 206 1.68 -0.91 24.23
C THR A 206 0.21 -0.74 23.82
N GLY A 207 -0.73 -1.20 24.65
CA GLY A 207 -2.16 -1.16 24.35
C GLY A 207 -2.70 0.26 24.18
N PRO A 208 -2.55 1.14 25.19
CA PRO A 208 -2.98 2.53 25.10
C PRO A 208 -2.40 3.27 23.90
N LEU A 209 -1.08 3.16 23.65
CA LEU A 209 -0.47 3.82 22.50
C LEU A 209 -1.00 3.30 21.16
N ARG A 210 -1.16 1.97 21.01
CA ARG A 210 -1.73 1.37 19.80
C ARG A 210 -3.13 1.90 19.52
N ASN A 211 -3.97 2.03 20.55
CA ASN A 211 -5.33 2.55 20.40
C ASN A 211 -5.34 4.01 19.95
N VAL A 212 -4.46 4.84 20.51
CA VAL A 212 -4.27 6.22 20.07
C VAL A 212 -3.85 6.28 18.60
N LEU A 213 -2.85 5.49 18.18
CA LEU A 213 -2.39 5.46 16.80
C LEU A 213 -3.50 5.01 15.83
N ASN A 214 -4.19 3.92 16.14
CA ASN A 214 -5.28 3.40 15.32
C ASN A 214 -6.41 4.42 15.12
N GLU A 215 -6.68 5.22 16.15
CA GLU A 215 -7.75 6.21 16.12
C GLU A 215 -7.34 7.55 15.47
N LEU A 216 -6.04 7.83 15.41
CA LEU A 216 -5.51 8.96 14.63
C LEU A 216 -5.35 8.60 13.14
N ALA A 217 -5.26 7.32 12.82
CA ALA A 217 -5.07 6.85 11.45
C ALA A 217 -6.35 6.93 10.63
N ASN A 218 -6.21 7.29 9.35
CA ASN A 218 -7.30 7.17 8.38
C ASN A 218 -7.62 5.69 8.10
N ASP A 219 -6.60 4.83 8.09
CA ASP A 219 -6.68 3.37 7.96
C ASP A 219 -5.93 2.73 9.14
N PRO A 220 -6.50 1.76 9.87
CA PRO A 220 -5.79 1.03 10.92
C PRO A 220 -4.45 0.42 10.47
N ALA A 221 -4.30 0.08 9.18
CA ALA A 221 -3.04 -0.41 8.63
C ALA A 221 -1.94 0.65 8.62
N ASP A 222 -2.27 1.93 8.66
CA ASP A 222 -1.32 3.06 8.65
C ASP A 222 -0.78 3.38 10.05
N ALA A 223 -1.39 2.80 11.09
CA ALA A 223 -0.89 2.82 12.45
C ALA A 223 0.16 1.72 12.66
N LYS A 224 1.43 2.11 12.76
CA LYS A 224 2.55 1.20 12.93
C LYS A 224 3.16 1.36 14.32
N MET A 225 3.03 0.34 15.15
CA MET A 225 3.88 0.20 16.34
C MET A 225 5.32 -0.09 15.90
N ARG A 226 6.29 0.24 16.75
CA ARG A 226 7.66 -0.27 16.56
C ARG A 226 7.65 -1.81 16.47
N PRO A 227 8.41 -2.41 15.54
CA PRO A 227 8.61 -3.85 15.51
C PRO A 227 9.47 -4.31 16.69
N GLY A 228 8.85 -5.00 17.63
CA GLY A 228 9.52 -5.60 18.79
C GLY A 228 10.09 -4.58 19.79
N PRO A 229 10.70 -5.07 20.88
CA PRO A 229 11.44 -4.21 21.80
C PRO A 229 12.63 -3.59 21.07
N LYS A 230 12.98 -2.35 21.45
CA LYS A 230 14.23 -1.75 21.00
C LYS A 230 15.39 -2.66 21.42
N ASP A 231 16.34 -2.84 20.52
CA ASP A 231 17.55 -3.62 20.78
C ASP A 231 18.28 -3.08 22.02
N ARG A 232 18.66 -3.97 22.96
CA ARG A 232 19.22 -3.57 24.25
C ARG A 232 20.57 -2.88 24.08
N VAL A 233 21.41 -3.39 23.19
CA VAL A 233 22.72 -2.79 22.91
C VAL A 233 22.54 -1.36 22.40
N ARG A 234 21.59 -1.12 21.50
CA ARG A 234 21.23 0.22 21.00
C ARG A 234 20.66 1.13 22.09
N ALA A 235 19.87 0.60 23.02
CA ALA A 235 19.37 1.38 24.16
C ALA A 235 20.52 1.83 25.07
N LEU A 236 21.44 0.93 25.42
CA LEU A 236 22.62 1.25 26.23
C LEU A 236 23.56 2.22 25.51
N ASP A 237 23.77 2.06 24.20
CA ASP A 237 24.56 3.03 23.40
C ASP A 237 24.02 4.45 23.53
N LYS A 238 22.69 4.60 23.46
CA LYS A 238 22.03 5.90 23.58
C LYS A 238 22.11 6.46 24.99
N ILE A 239 21.90 5.63 26.01
CA ILE A 239 21.99 6.05 27.41
C ILE A 239 23.41 6.52 27.72
N ILE A 240 24.42 5.70 27.42
CA ILE A 240 25.80 5.96 27.82
C ILE A 240 26.43 7.07 26.98
N ASN A 241 26.27 7.05 25.65
CA ASN A 241 26.99 7.97 24.77
C ASN A 241 26.22 9.26 24.46
N GLU A 242 24.89 9.23 24.39
CA GLU A 242 24.09 10.41 24.04
C GLU A 242 23.52 11.12 25.28
N SER A 243 23.29 10.38 26.37
CA SER A 243 22.67 10.90 27.60
C SER A 243 23.62 10.85 28.81
N ASP A 244 24.90 10.54 28.58
CA ASP A 244 25.94 10.49 29.62
C ASP A 244 25.55 9.60 30.83
N GLY A 245 24.86 8.49 30.57
CA GLY A 245 24.36 7.56 31.60
C GLY A 245 22.97 7.89 32.16
N ASP A 246 22.34 9.02 31.80
CA ASP A 246 20.98 9.35 32.20
C ASP A 246 19.95 8.49 31.44
N ALA A 247 19.60 7.35 32.03
CA ALA A 247 18.64 6.43 31.47
C ALA A 247 17.21 7.01 31.41
N SER A 248 16.92 8.06 32.18
CA SER A 248 15.60 8.70 32.15
C SER A 248 15.34 9.49 30.86
N ALA A 249 16.38 9.83 30.09
CA ALA A 249 16.25 10.49 28.80
C ALA A 249 15.77 9.54 27.68
N LEU A 250 15.75 8.22 27.92
CA LEU A 250 15.36 7.22 26.93
C LEU A 250 13.82 7.16 26.77
N ASN A 251 13.31 7.90 25.78
CA ASN A 251 11.87 8.03 25.48
C ASN A 251 11.38 7.14 24.33
N ASP A 252 12.29 6.43 23.67
CA ASP A 252 12.00 5.67 22.47
C ASP A 252 12.20 4.18 22.72
N LEU A 253 11.71 3.63 23.84
CA LEU A 253 11.53 2.18 24.02
C LEU A 253 10.16 1.74 23.50
N LEU A 254 9.12 2.46 23.92
CA LEU A 254 7.78 2.38 23.37
C LEU A 254 7.58 3.48 22.32
N GLY A 255 7.18 3.11 21.11
CA GLY A 255 6.80 4.12 20.13
C GLY A 255 6.05 3.56 18.93
N GLY A 256 5.42 4.47 18.19
CA GLY A 256 4.76 4.15 16.94
C GLY A 256 4.53 5.38 16.07
N LYS A 257 4.17 5.14 14.82
CA LYS A 257 3.89 6.17 13.81
C LYS A 257 2.52 5.95 13.19
N VAL A 258 1.90 7.04 12.76
CA VAL A 258 0.77 7.01 11.81
C VAL A 258 1.25 7.61 10.49
N GLN A 259 1.03 6.89 9.40
CA GLN A 259 1.40 7.30 8.05
C GLN A 259 0.22 8.00 7.35
N PHE A 260 0.49 9.12 6.70
CA PHE A 260 -0.49 9.90 5.93
C PHE A 260 0.02 10.13 4.51
N ASP A 261 -0.90 10.22 3.55
CA ASP A 261 -0.55 10.53 2.15
C ASP A 261 -0.56 12.03 1.85
N SER A 262 -1.18 12.84 2.73
CA SER A 262 -1.28 14.29 2.54
C SER A 262 -0.90 15.06 3.81
N VAL A 263 -0.32 16.24 3.61
CA VAL A 263 -0.06 17.20 4.70
C VAL A 263 -1.35 17.57 5.42
N ALA A 264 -2.45 17.73 4.68
CA ALA A 264 -3.75 18.08 5.25
C ALA A 264 -4.27 17.01 6.22
N ASP A 265 -4.26 15.72 5.84
CA ASP A 265 -4.73 14.66 6.75
C ASP A 265 -3.84 14.51 7.99
N LEU A 266 -2.53 14.73 7.83
CA LEU A 266 -1.60 14.76 8.95
C LEU A 266 -1.96 15.86 9.96
N TYR A 267 -2.25 17.09 9.50
CA TYR A 267 -2.67 18.18 10.40
C TYR A 267 -4.08 18.00 10.96
N ARG A 268 -5.00 17.35 10.24
CA ARG A 268 -6.30 16.95 10.80
C ARG A 268 -6.15 15.93 11.93
N ALA A 269 -5.24 14.97 11.79
CA ALA A 269 -4.92 14.07 12.89
C ALA A 269 -4.30 14.81 14.07
N LEU A 270 -3.46 15.82 13.82
CA LEU A 270 -2.92 16.69 14.85
C LEU A 270 -4.02 17.46 15.60
N ASP A 271 -5.02 17.98 14.88
CA ASP A 271 -6.17 18.75 15.43
C ASP A 271 -6.85 18.02 16.59
N ARG A 272 -7.02 16.71 16.44
CA ARG A 272 -7.70 15.81 17.38
C ARG A 272 -6.78 15.06 18.34
N VAL A 273 -5.46 15.28 18.28
CA VAL A 273 -4.49 14.43 19.00
C VAL A 273 -4.71 14.45 20.51
N GLN A 274 -5.02 15.61 21.07
CA GLN A 274 -5.22 15.79 22.51
C GLN A 274 -6.49 15.08 22.98
N ASP A 275 -7.58 15.15 22.20
CA ASP A 275 -8.85 14.49 22.52
C ASP A 275 -8.73 12.97 22.43
N VAL A 276 -8.08 12.46 21.39
CA VAL A 276 -7.82 11.02 21.22
C VAL A 276 -6.94 10.52 22.37
N ALA A 277 -5.83 11.20 22.66
CA ALA A 277 -4.92 10.81 23.74
C ALA A 277 -5.64 10.78 25.10
N ARG A 278 -6.43 11.82 25.42
CA ARG A 278 -7.21 11.89 26.66
C ARG A 278 -8.18 10.72 26.84
N ARG A 279 -8.85 10.26 25.76
CA ARG A 279 -9.78 9.12 25.81
C ARG A 279 -9.13 7.77 26.11
N HIS A 280 -7.84 7.64 25.82
CA HIS A 280 -7.04 6.45 26.13
C HIS A 280 -6.11 6.65 27.34
N ASN A 281 -6.36 7.68 28.17
CA ASN A 281 -5.56 8.04 29.33
C ASN A 281 -4.06 8.26 29.01
N VAL A 282 -3.77 8.71 27.79
CA VAL A 282 -2.44 9.11 27.32
C VAL A 282 -2.33 10.63 27.39
N GLU A 283 -1.20 11.13 27.86
CA GLU A 283 -0.92 12.57 27.91
C GLU A 283 0.16 12.93 26.87
N VAL A 284 -0.08 13.95 26.05
CA VAL A 284 0.98 14.54 25.22
C VAL A 284 1.84 15.47 26.07
N VAL A 285 3.14 15.17 26.13
CA VAL A 285 4.13 15.82 27.00
C VAL A 285 4.89 16.91 26.25
N SER A 286 5.29 16.63 25.02
CA SER A 286 5.94 17.61 24.15
C SER A 286 5.66 17.28 22.69
N ILE A 287 5.76 18.31 21.85
CA ILE A 287 5.57 18.21 20.40
C ILE A 287 6.72 18.93 19.69
N LYS A 288 7.15 18.37 18.56
CA LYS A 288 8.06 18.98 17.60
C LYS A 288 7.43 18.84 16.22
N ASP A 289 6.87 19.93 15.73
CA ASP A 289 6.37 20.03 14.37
C ASP A 289 7.54 20.36 13.42
N ARG A 290 8.12 19.32 12.82
CA ARG A 290 9.21 19.47 11.84
C ARG A 290 8.70 19.70 10.42
N LEU A 291 7.39 19.73 10.19
CA LEU A 291 6.85 20.24 8.92
C LEU A 291 7.05 21.77 8.88
N ARG A 292 6.87 22.45 10.01
CA ARG A 292 7.21 23.89 10.16
C ARG A 292 8.71 24.15 10.21
N LYS A 293 9.45 23.31 10.92
CA LYS A 293 10.91 23.45 11.13
C LYS A 293 11.64 22.17 10.74
N PRO A 294 11.88 21.97 9.43
CA PRO A 294 12.56 20.77 8.90
C PRO A 294 13.97 20.59 9.47
N GLN A 295 14.44 19.35 9.50
CA GLN A 295 15.86 19.08 9.80
C GLN A 295 16.74 19.55 8.64
N PRO A 296 18.05 19.83 8.85
CA PRO A 296 18.96 20.22 7.77
C PRO A 296 19.01 19.25 6.59
N SER A 297 18.71 17.96 6.80
CA SER A 297 18.61 16.95 5.74
C SER A 297 17.35 17.10 4.87
N GLY A 298 16.37 17.90 5.29
CA GLY A 298 15.05 18.01 4.67
C GLY A 298 14.00 17.06 5.27
N TYR A 299 14.38 16.19 6.21
CA TYR A 299 13.45 15.28 6.88
C TYR A 299 12.43 16.03 7.73
N ARG A 300 11.15 15.61 7.65
CA ARG A 300 9.99 16.24 8.34
C ARG A 300 9.08 15.16 8.94
N ASP A 301 8.64 15.39 10.16
CA ASP A 301 7.61 14.64 10.88
C ASP A 301 6.97 15.54 11.95
N ILE A 302 5.83 15.13 12.50
CA ILE A 302 5.35 15.70 13.76
C ILE A 302 5.60 14.66 14.84
N ARG A 303 6.64 14.91 15.63
CA ARG A 303 7.06 14.02 16.71
C ARG A 303 6.51 14.50 18.04
N MET A 304 5.83 13.60 18.74
CA MET A 304 5.28 13.85 20.07
C MET A 304 5.88 12.88 21.09
N THR A 305 6.21 13.41 22.26
CA THR A 305 6.52 12.59 23.44
C THR A 305 5.23 12.42 24.22
N VAL A 306 4.88 11.18 24.57
CA VAL A 306 3.62 10.84 25.22
C VAL A 306 3.86 10.10 26.53
N ARG A 307 3.05 10.37 27.55
CA ARG A 307 3.06 9.66 28.84
C ARG A 307 1.88 8.70 28.88
N MET A 308 2.20 7.42 29.08
CA MET A 308 1.22 6.34 29.20
C MET A 308 0.53 6.37 30.58
N PRO A 309 -0.61 5.66 30.76
CA PRO A 309 -1.30 5.57 32.05
C PRO A 309 -0.43 5.07 33.20
N ASN A 310 0.54 4.20 32.91
CA ASN A 310 1.52 3.68 33.88
C ASN A 310 2.71 4.65 34.14
N GLY A 311 2.67 5.86 33.57
CA GLY A 311 3.69 6.89 33.71
C GLY A 311 4.88 6.78 32.75
N HIS A 312 4.99 5.69 31.98
CA HIS A 312 6.08 5.48 31.01
C HIS A 312 6.02 6.51 29.89
N ILE A 313 7.19 7.01 29.49
CA ILE A 313 7.32 7.92 28.33
C ILE A 313 7.57 7.10 27.06
N GLY A 314 6.74 7.33 26.05
CA GLY A 314 6.90 6.81 24.70
C GLY A 314 6.93 7.91 23.64
N GLU A 315 7.03 7.49 22.39
CA GLU A 315 7.08 8.37 21.22
C GLU A 315 5.93 8.08 20.25
N LEU A 316 5.23 9.12 19.82
CA LEU A 316 4.19 9.07 18.79
C LEU A 316 4.65 9.96 17.63
N ARG A 317 4.62 9.46 16.39
CA ARG A 317 4.93 10.26 15.20
C ARG A 317 3.76 10.32 14.23
N LEU A 318 3.48 11.49 13.68
CA LEU A 318 2.68 11.63 12.46
C LEU A 318 3.67 11.86 11.31
N HIS A 319 3.59 11.03 10.28
CA HIS A 319 4.57 10.96 9.20
C HIS A 319 3.90 10.93 7.82
N LEU A 320 4.55 11.49 6.81
CA LEU A 320 4.12 11.36 5.42
C LEU A 320 4.68 10.06 4.82
N ARG A 321 3.87 9.33 4.06
CA ARG A 321 4.28 8.07 3.43
C ARG A 321 5.37 8.27 2.38
N SER A 322 5.27 9.34 1.59
CA SER A 322 6.26 9.65 0.55
C SER A 322 7.68 9.83 1.10
N PHE A 323 7.82 10.03 2.42
CA PHE A 323 9.11 10.23 3.07
C PHE A 323 9.79 8.93 3.48
N ASP A 324 9.06 7.81 3.59
CA ASP A 324 9.63 6.56 4.09
C ASP A 324 10.78 6.06 3.18
N ASP A 325 10.62 6.08 1.85
CA ASP A 325 11.67 5.71 0.90
C ASP A 325 12.97 6.49 1.10
N VAL A 326 12.85 7.79 1.38
CA VAL A 326 14.02 8.67 1.56
C VAL A 326 14.62 8.47 2.95
N ALA A 327 13.77 8.28 3.96
CA ALA A 327 14.18 8.06 5.34
C ALA A 327 15.00 6.77 5.52
N ASP A 328 14.73 5.74 4.72
CA ASP A 328 15.43 4.46 4.78
C ASP A 328 16.95 4.59 4.59
N TYR A 329 17.41 5.40 3.63
CA TYR A 329 18.85 5.63 3.40
C TYR A 329 19.37 6.96 3.96
N GLU A 330 18.50 7.90 4.34
CA GLU A 330 18.89 9.17 4.97
C GLU A 330 19.67 8.93 6.26
N HIS A 331 19.28 7.94 7.06
CA HIS A 331 19.91 7.66 8.34
C HIS A 331 21.42 7.41 8.19
N SER A 332 21.83 6.63 7.20
CA SER A 332 23.24 6.33 6.95
C SER A 332 24.02 7.55 6.46
N LEU A 333 23.40 8.41 5.64
CA LEU A 333 24.02 9.67 5.18
C LEU A 333 24.12 10.71 6.29
N TYR A 334 23.15 10.73 7.20
CA TYR A 334 23.19 11.54 8.42
C TYR A 334 24.34 11.09 9.32
N GLU A 335 24.55 9.78 9.50
CA GLU A 335 25.70 9.25 10.26
C GLU A 335 27.03 9.71 9.66
N VAL A 336 27.19 9.67 8.33
CA VAL A 336 28.40 10.20 7.66
C VAL A 336 28.55 11.71 7.91
N SER A 337 27.47 12.47 7.73
CA SER A 337 27.46 13.93 7.91
C SER A 337 27.75 14.37 9.34
N ARG A 338 27.33 13.57 10.32
CA ARG A 338 27.57 13.74 11.76
C ARG A 338 29.00 13.34 12.15
N ASP A 339 29.53 12.27 11.56
CA ASP A 339 30.80 11.71 11.99
C ASP A 339 32.02 12.46 11.43
N LEU A 340 31.86 13.19 10.33
CA LEU A 340 32.90 14.10 9.82
C LEU A 340 33.36 15.11 10.89
N PRO A 341 32.49 15.93 11.52
CA PRO A 341 32.88 16.82 12.62
C PRO A 341 33.32 16.07 13.88
N ASN A 342 32.65 14.99 14.27
CA ASN A 342 33.02 14.27 15.50
C ASN A 342 34.45 13.71 15.42
N VAL A 343 34.82 13.11 14.28
CA VAL A 343 36.18 12.59 14.06
C VAL A 343 37.19 13.74 13.98
N ALA A 344 36.82 14.89 13.41
CA ALA A 344 37.66 16.07 13.39
C ALA A 344 37.97 16.58 14.81
N GLU A 345 36.94 16.72 15.66
CA GLU A 345 37.05 17.17 17.04
C GLU A 345 37.87 16.21 17.89
N GLU A 346 37.65 14.89 17.78
CA GLU A 346 38.42 13.88 18.50
C GLU A 346 39.92 13.92 18.14
N ARG A 347 40.23 14.13 16.87
CA ARG A 347 41.62 14.24 16.40
C ARG A 347 42.26 15.55 16.86
N ALA A 348 41.49 16.64 16.91
CA ALA A 348 41.95 17.89 17.49
C ALA A 348 42.24 17.75 18.99
N ALA A 349 41.37 17.05 19.74
CA ALA A 349 41.57 16.75 21.15
C ALA A 349 42.84 15.91 21.42
N ARG A 350 43.22 15.05 20.45
CA ARG A 350 44.48 14.27 20.49
C ARG A 350 45.71 15.05 19.98
N GLY A 351 45.55 16.28 19.50
CA GLY A 351 46.63 17.09 18.94
C GLY A 351 47.08 16.67 17.54
N GLU A 352 46.26 15.92 16.79
CA GLU A 352 46.60 15.41 15.44
C GLU A 352 46.22 16.38 14.31
N ARG A 353 45.39 17.39 14.58
CA ARG A 353 44.93 18.42 13.63
C ARG A 353 44.46 19.68 14.36
N ASP A 354 44.20 20.75 13.62
CA ASP A 354 43.49 21.92 14.11
C ASP A 354 41.97 21.62 14.30
N ALA A 355 41.36 22.35 15.24
CA ALA A 355 39.97 22.17 15.67
C ALA A 355 38.87 22.37 14.59
N PRO A 356 38.97 23.32 13.64
CA PRO A 356 37.87 23.53 12.69
C PRO A 356 37.86 22.46 11.59
N LEU A 357 36.66 22.15 11.10
CA LEU A 357 36.47 21.36 9.87
C LEU A 357 37.21 22.00 8.68
N THR A 358 37.81 21.18 7.82
CA THR A 358 38.39 21.68 6.56
C THR A 358 37.27 22.17 5.62
N PRO A 359 37.58 23.04 4.64
CA PRO A 359 36.62 23.44 3.62
C PRO A 359 35.99 22.23 2.91
N GLU A 360 36.77 21.19 2.64
CA GLU A 360 36.31 19.97 1.98
C GLU A 360 35.37 19.14 2.84
N GLU A 361 35.66 18.97 4.14
CA GLU A 361 34.77 18.27 5.07
C GLU A 361 33.41 18.98 5.17
N ARG A 362 33.42 20.32 5.24
CA ARG A 362 32.19 21.13 5.23
C ARG A 362 31.45 21.00 3.91
N ALA A 363 32.16 21.04 2.79
CA ALA A 363 31.55 20.97 1.46
C ALA A 363 30.94 19.60 1.17
N VAL A 364 31.54 18.50 1.63
CA VAL A 364 30.95 17.15 1.52
C VAL A 364 29.64 17.09 2.31
N ARG A 365 29.62 17.58 3.55
CA ARG A 365 28.40 17.63 4.37
C ARG A 365 27.30 18.46 3.70
N GLU A 366 27.67 19.60 3.15
CA GLU A 366 26.74 20.49 2.45
C GLU A 366 26.17 19.83 1.18
N ALA A 367 27.02 19.18 0.39
CA ALA A 367 26.60 18.46 -0.81
C ALA A 367 25.70 17.25 -0.51
N ILE A 368 25.87 16.58 0.64
CA ILE A 368 24.97 15.51 1.10
C ILE A 368 23.61 16.11 1.46
N ASN A 369 23.58 17.15 2.29
CA ASN A 369 22.35 17.81 2.72
C ASN A 369 21.55 18.35 1.52
N ARG A 370 22.21 18.98 0.54
CA ARG A 370 21.54 19.48 -0.68
C ARG A 370 20.79 18.37 -1.42
N ARG A 371 21.45 17.25 -1.64
CA ARG A 371 20.87 16.08 -2.35
C ARG A 371 19.76 15.39 -1.57
N LEU A 372 19.81 15.43 -0.24
CA LEU A 372 18.72 14.94 0.60
C LEU A 372 17.53 15.90 0.57
N ASN A 373 17.76 17.20 0.69
CA ASN A 373 16.71 18.23 0.58
C ASN A 373 15.97 18.13 -0.76
N GLU A 374 16.67 17.98 -1.88
CA GLU A 374 16.05 17.79 -3.20
C GLU A 374 15.07 16.61 -3.23
N ARG A 375 15.41 15.50 -2.56
CA ARG A 375 14.60 14.29 -2.51
C ARG A 375 13.42 14.42 -1.55
N PHE A 376 13.63 15.01 -0.37
CA PHE A 376 12.53 15.29 0.55
C PHE A 376 11.58 16.36 0.01
N ASP A 377 12.05 17.31 -0.79
CA ASP A 377 11.19 18.29 -1.46
C ASP A 377 10.35 17.63 -2.55
N ALA A 378 10.91 16.71 -3.34
CA ALA A 378 10.14 15.93 -4.29
C ALA A 378 9.07 15.08 -3.59
N ALA A 379 9.44 14.36 -2.52
CA ALA A 379 8.51 13.60 -1.70
C ALA A 379 7.42 14.47 -1.05
N LEU A 380 7.76 15.70 -0.61
CA LEU A 380 6.80 16.64 -0.04
C LEU A 380 5.79 17.08 -1.10
N ASN A 381 6.25 17.37 -2.32
CA ASN A 381 5.40 17.81 -3.42
C ASN A 381 4.28 16.80 -3.72
N GLU A 382 4.55 15.50 -3.60
CA GLU A 382 3.55 14.43 -3.78
C GLU A 382 2.43 14.52 -2.72
N SER A 383 2.77 14.93 -1.50
CA SER A 383 1.84 15.02 -0.35
C SER A 383 1.15 16.39 -0.21
N LEU A 384 1.52 17.37 -1.02
CA LEU A 384 0.88 18.69 -1.04
C LEU A 384 -0.37 18.69 -1.93
N PRO A 385 -1.39 19.49 -1.59
CA PRO A 385 -2.54 19.69 -2.47
C PRO A 385 -2.09 20.40 -3.76
N PRO A 386 -2.80 20.20 -4.89
CA PRO A 386 -2.34 20.66 -6.21
C PRO A 386 -1.95 22.14 -6.29
N HIS A 387 -2.66 23.04 -5.59
CA HIS A 387 -2.38 24.48 -5.60
C HIS A 387 -1.10 24.88 -4.85
N LEU A 388 -0.53 23.98 -4.05
CA LEU A 388 0.72 24.21 -3.31
C LEU A 388 1.91 23.43 -3.89
N ARG A 389 1.69 22.67 -4.97
CA ARG A 389 2.76 21.93 -5.64
C ARG A 389 3.64 22.89 -6.45
N THR A 390 4.94 22.64 -6.42
CA THR A 390 5.90 23.31 -7.30
C THR A 390 6.00 22.55 -8.61
N ASP A 391 5.55 23.15 -9.72
CA ASP A 391 5.71 22.60 -11.07
C ASP A 391 7.19 22.74 -11.51
N ARG A 392 8.04 21.81 -11.07
CA ARG A 392 9.46 21.77 -11.51
C ARG A 392 9.65 21.36 -12.98
N GLY A 393 8.57 21.24 -13.77
CA GLY A 393 8.61 20.87 -15.18
C GLY A 393 9.04 22.00 -16.14
N ASP A 394 8.89 23.26 -15.75
CA ASP A 394 9.05 24.39 -16.67
C ASP A 394 10.41 25.13 -16.58
N GLU A 395 11.25 24.82 -15.58
CA GLU A 395 12.55 25.50 -15.43
C GLU A 395 13.61 25.00 -16.43
N GLN A 396 13.53 23.75 -16.92
CA GLN A 396 14.44 23.25 -17.95
C GLN A 396 14.05 23.68 -19.38
N ALA A 397 12.83 24.19 -19.60
CA ALA A 397 12.38 24.66 -20.91
C ALA A 397 12.73 26.14 -21.17
N ARG A 398 13.10 26.91 -20.14
CA ARG A 398 13.38 28.36 -20.26
C ARG A 398 14.85 28.68 -20.53
N ASP A 399 15.76 27.72 -20.40
CA ASP A 399 17.20 27.90 -20.71
C ASP A 399 17.55 27.68 -22.19
N ALA A 400 16.54 27.58 -23.06
CA ALA A 400 16.71 27.42 -24.50
C ALA A 400 15.98 28.52 -25.31
N ASP A 401 16.18 29.80 -24.99
CA ASP A 401 15.95 30.86 -25.98
C ASP A 401 16.82 32.13 -25.70
N PRO A 402 17.81 32.45 -26.56
CA PRO A 402 18.60 33.66 -26.39
C PRO A 402 18.06 34.78 -27.28
N THR A 403 17.09 35.55 -26.81
CA THR A 403 16.89 36.92 -27.33
C THR A 403 16.62 37.92 -26.21
N ARG A 404 17.67 38.69 -25.94
CA ARG A 404 17.70 39.90 -25.14
C ARG A 404 17.04 41.03 -25.92
N GLU A 405 16.16 41.83 -25.31
CA GLU A 405 16.17 43.30 -25.44
C GLU A 405 15.19 44.01 -24.46
N THR A 406 15.81 44.82 -23.59
CA THR A 406 15.38 46.14 -23.04
C THR A 406 14.17 46.28 -22.09
N GLU A 407 14.47 46.76 -20.87
CA GLU A 407 13.57 47.51 -19.98
C GLU A 407 13.01 48.78 -20.66
N PRO A 408 11.91 49.36 -20.13
CA PRO A 408 12.12 50.52 -19.26
C PRO A 408 11.19 50.65 -18.03
N THR A 409 11.81 51.24 -17.00
CA THR A 409 11.38 52.09 -15.88
C THR A 409 9.91 52.52 -15.64
N ARG A 410 9.62 52.63 -14.33
CA ARG A 410 8.49 53.25 -13.58
C ARG A 410 8.10 54.69 -14.00
N GLU A 411 6.80 54.99 -13.91
CA GLU A 411 6.13 56.21 -13.37
C GLU A 411 4.59 56.01 -13.50
N ALA A 412 3.79 55.97 -12.42
CA ALA A 412 3.06 57.06 -11.74
C ALA A 412 1.52 56.95 -11.97
N GLU A 413 0.73 57.12 -10.88
CA GLU A 413 -0.74 57.13 -10.85
C GLU A 413 -1.37 58.23 -11.73
N PRO A 414 -2.70 58.17 -12.00
CA PRO A 414 -3.60 59.01 -11.21
C PRO A 414 -5.00 58.43 -10.90
N THR A 415 -5.69 59.21 -10.07
CA THR A 415 -6.93 59.02 -9.32
C THR A 415 -8.26 59.29 -10.08
N ARG A 416 -9.31 58.58 -9.64
CA ARG A 416 -10.72 58.98 -9.34
C ARG A 416 -11.51 59.95 -10.26
N ALA A 417 -12.69 59.51 -10.74
CA ALA A 417 -13.97 60.27 -10.80
C ALA A 417 -15.10 59.41 -11.45
N THR A 418 -16.10 58.94 -10.70
CA THR A 418 -17.50 59.42 -10.56
C THR A 418 -18.52 58.93 -11.62
N GLU A 419 -19.67 58.47 -11.10
CA GLU A 419 -20.91 58.03 -11.78
C GLU A 419 -21.57 59.11 -12.66
N PRO A 420 -22.66 58.77 -13.38
CA PRO A 420 -23.98 59.11 -12.84
C PRO A 420 -25.07 58.05 -13.05
N ALA A 421 -26.20 58.35 -12.40
CA ALA A 421 -27.32 57.50 -12.01
C ALA A 421 -28.58 57.59 -12.90
N HIS A 422 -29.39 56.52 -12.81
CA HIS A 422 -30.85 56.43 -12.62
C HIS A 422 -31.92 56.91 -13.66
N GLU A 423 -32.95 56.03 -13.75
CA GLU A 423 -34.40 56.26 -13.96
C GLU A 423 -34.94 56.51 -15.39
N THR A 424 -36.11 56.01 -15.87
CA THR A 424 -37.18 55.07 -15.43
C THR A 424 -38.09 54.76 -16.66
N GLU A 425 -38.88 53.67 -16.55
CA GLU A 425 -40.11 53.18 -17.26
C GLU A 425 -41.07 54.18 -18.01
N PRO A 426 -42.15 53.78 -18.77
CA PRO A 426 -43.01 52.56 -18.63
C PRO A 426 -43.66 51.93 -19.91
N ALA A 427 -44.38 50.79 -19.71
CA ALA A 427 -45.80 50.52 -20.10
C ALA A 427 -46.17 49.24 -20.92
N ARG A 428 -46.78 48.28 -20.19
CA ARG A 428 -48.07 47.53 -20.36
C ARG A 428 -48.50 46.82 -21.68
N ALA A 429 -48.70 45.50 -21.50
CA ALA A 429 -49.93 44.67 -21.66
C ALA A 429 -50.42 44.19 -23.04
N THR A 430 -50.57 42.85 -23.20
CA THR A 430 -51.85 42.10 -23.28
C THR A 430 -51.65 40.61 -23.65
N GLU A 431 -52.36 39.69 -22.98
CA GLU A 431 -52.61 38.29 -23.40
C GLU A 431 -53.95 38.16 -24.16
N PRO A 432 -54.25 37.00 -24.81
CA PRO A 432 -55.31 36.13 -24.24
C PRO A 432 -55.17 34.59 -24.46
N VAL A 433 -55.22 33.80 -23.39
CA VAL A 433 -56.24 32.80 -22.95
C VAL A 433 -57.14 32.01 -23.97
N ARG A 434 -57.01 30.65 -23.91
CA ARG A 434 -58.02 29.53 -23.77
C ARG A 434 -58.35 28.48 -24.87
N ASP A 435 -58.35 27.23 -24.37
CA ASP A 435 -59.28 26.08 -24.52
C ASP A 435 -59.26 25.19 -25.78
N THR A 436 -58.78 23.93 -25.66
CA THR A 436 -59.56 22.67 -25.46
C THR A 436 -58.85 21.41 -25.99
N GLU A 437 -58.65 20.43 -25.10
CA GLU A 437 -58.44 18.97 -25.34
C GLU A 437 -59.77 18.30 -25.81
N PRO A 438 -59.87 17.00 -26.23
CA PRO A 438 -59.02 15.84 -25.84
C PRO A 438 -58.79 14.71 -26.89
N ALA A 439 -57.95 13.74 -26.46
CA ALA A 439 -58.15 12.28 -26.52
C ALA A 439 -57.10 11.43 -27.29
N ARG A 440 -56.25 10.76 -26.47
CA ARG A 440 -55.95 9.31 -26.41
C ARG A 440 -55.72 8.56 -27.74
N ASP A 441 -54.51 8.01 -27.93
CA ASP A 441 -54.17 6.65 -27.49
C ASP A 441 -52.69 6.29 -27.76
N GLU A 442 -52.18 5.42 -26.88
CA GLU A 442 -51.01 4.53 -27.00
C GLU A 442 -49.57 5.08 -26.96
N ALA A 443 -48.87 4.69 -25.87
CA ALA A 443 -47.43 4.82 -25.68
C ALA A 443 -46.64 3.90 -26.62
N PRO A 444 -45.36 4.25 -26.88
CA PRO A 444 -44.32 3.29 -26.53
C PRO A 444 -43.10 3.91 -25.83
N VAL A 445 -42.60 3.17 -24.83
CA VAL A 445 -41.19 2.89 -24.52
C VAL A 445 -40.24 4.09 -24.43
N ARG A 446 -39.87 4.45 -23.18
CA ARG A 446 -38.70 5.31 -22.90
C ARG A 446 -37.43 4.49 -23.06
N THR A 447 -36.57 4.90 -23.98
CA THR A 447 -35.15 4.56 -24.02
C THR A 447 -34.39 5.48 -23.07
N ASP A 448 -33.44 4.92 -22.32
CA ASP A 448 -32.49 5.63 -21.47
C ASP A 448 -31.62 6.57 -22.32
N ASP A 449 -31.87 7.88 -22.22
CA ASP A 449 -30.94 8.89 -22.73
C ASP A 449 -29.83 9.10 -21.70
N ALA A 450 -28.61 8.68 -22.06
CA ALA A 450 -27.39 9.08 -21.40
C ALA A 450 -27.28 10.62 -21.46
N ALA A 451 -27.35 11.28 -20.29
CA ALA A 451 -27.23 12.73 -20.17
C ALA A 451 -25.86 13.20 -20.68
N ALA A 452 -25.85 14.31 -21.43
CA ALA A 452 -24.63 15.00 -21.83
C ALA A 452 -23.79 15.40 -20.59
N PRO A 453 -22.45 15.44 -20.67
CA PRO A 453 -21.61 15.81 -19.53
C PRO A 453 -21.96 17.21 -19.02
N GLU A 454 -22.30 17.33 -17.73
CA GLU A 454 -22.56 18.62 -17.09
C GLU A 454 -21.32 19.52 -17.23
N THR A 455 -21.51 20.73 -17.77
CA THR A 455 -20.45 21.73 -17.85
C THR A 455 -20.16 22.28 -16.46
N VAL A 456 -18.88 22.33 -16.08
CA VAL A 456 -18.45 22.87 -14.77
C VAL A 456 -18.92 24.32 -14.62
N PRO A 457 -19.54 24.71 -13.49
CA PRO A 457 -19.97 26.08 -13.24
C PRO A 457 -18.80 27.08 -13.21
N ASP A 458 -18.96 28.24 -13.86
CA ASP A 458 -17.91 29.27 -13.99
C ASP A 458 -17.39 29.80 -12.63
N GLY A 459 -18.20 29.71 -11.57
CA GLY A 459 -17.87 30.17 -10.21
C GLY A 459 -17.18 29.12 -9.32
N LEU A 460 -16.95 27.90 -9.83
CA LEU A 460 -16.34 26.82 -9.05
C LEU A 460 -14.79 26.91 -9.10
N PRO A 461 -14.09 26.86 -7.95
CA PRO A 461 -12.63 26.80 -7.92
C PRO A 461 -12.04 25.65 -8.74
N GLN A 462 -10.91 25.89 -9.42
CA GLN A 462 -10.31 24.93 -10.35
C GLN A 462 -10.04 23.55 -9.74
N HIS A 463 -9.61 23.50 -8.46
CA HIS A 463 -9.33 22.24 -7.77
C HIS A 463 -10.58 21.41 -7.47
N LEU A 464 -11.79 21.93 -7.69
CA LEU A 464 -13.06 21.23 -7.51
C LEU A 464 -13.72 20.85 -8.84
N HIS A 465 -13.11 21.21 -9.98
CA HIS A 465 -13.68 20.93 -11.29
C HIS A 465 -13.78 19.43 -11.57
N ASP A 466 -12.77 18.67 -11.18
CA ASP A 466 -12.76 17.20 -11.24
C ASP A 466 -13.86 16.61 -10.35
N VAL A 467 -13.95 17.06 -9.10
CA VAL A 467 -14.99 16.60 -8.15
C VAL A 467 -16.39 16.84 -8.69
N PHE A 468 -16.65 18.00 -9.29
CA PHE A 468 -17.96 18.31 -9.85
C PHE A 468 -18.26 17.44 -11.06
N ARG A 469 -17.30 17.25 -11.98
CA ARG A 469 -17.48 16.36 -13.15
C ARG A 469 -17.72 14.91 -12.75
N ASP A 470 -17.04 14.46 -11.70
CA ASP A 470 -17.16 13.10 -11.18
C ASP A 470 -18.34 12.94 -10.22
N SER A 471 -19.13 13.97 -9.95
CA SER A 471 -20.34 13.90 -9.13
C SER A 471 -21.60 13.69 -9.98
N ASP A 472 -22.68 13.18 -9.37
CA ASP A 472 -23.96 12.96 -10.05
C ASP A 472 -25.06 13.86 -9.47
N ALA A 473 -25.75 14.62 -10.33
CA ALA A 473 -27.02 15.22 -9.95
C ALA A 473 -28.07 14.12 -9.67
N THR A 474 -28.80 14.23 -8.56
CA THR A 474 -29.85 13.29 -8.16
C THR A 474 -31.18 14.01 -7.97
N PRO A 475 -32.33 13.31 -7.95
CA PRO A 475 -33.61 13.95 -7.66
C PRO A 475 -33.62 14.73 -6.33
N ALA A 476 -32.88 14.24 -5.32
CA ALA A 476 -32.80 14.86 -3.99
C ALA A 476 -31.73 15.96 -3.87
N GLY A 477 -30.72 15.99 -4.76
CA GLY A 477 -29.64 16.95 -4.73
C GLY A 477 -28.45 16.51 -5.57
N ARG A 478 -27.31 16.22 -4.93
CA ARG A 478 -26.09 15.76 -5.62
C ARG A 478 -25.38 14.66 -4.84
N SER A 479 -24.87 13.68 -5.56
CA SER A 479 -24.08 12.57 -5.05
C SER A 479 -22.60 12.72 -5.39
N PHE A 480 -21.74 12.46 -4.41
CA PHE A 480 -20.28 12.47 -4.51
C PHE A 480 -19.68 11.05 -4.42
N HIS A 481 -20.47 10.00 -4.69
CA HIS A 481 -19.97 8.63 -4.78
C HIS A 481 -19.11 8.43 -6.03
N ASP A 482 -18.10 7.56 -5.96
CA ASP A 482 -17.19 7.24 -7.08
C ASP A 482 -17.98 6.80 -8.33
N PRO A 483 -17.62 7.23 -9.55
CA PRO A 483 -18.14 6.63 -10.79
C PRO A 483 -18.05 5.10 -10.83
N ALA A 484 -17.05 4.53 -10.15
CA ALA A 484 -16.85 3.10 -9.97
C ALA A 484 -17.69 2.46 -8.85
N ASP A 485 -18.51 3.20 -8.10
CA ASP A 485 -19.52 2.66 -7.16
C ASP A 485 -20.94 2.81 -7.72
N PRO A 486 -21.32 2.00 -8.72
CA PRO A 486 -22.65 2.10 -9.34
C PRO A 486 -23.78 1.76 -8.36
N ALA A 487 -23.51 0.95 -7.33
CA ALA A 487 -24.51 0.57 -6.33
C ALA A 487 -24.90 1.76 -5.45
N MET A 488 -23.91 2.50 -4.93
CA MET A 488 -24.20 3.70 -4.13
C MET A 488 -24.81 4.82 -4.97
N ARG A 489 -24.37 4.98 -6.23
CA ARG A 489 -24.99 5.94 -7.16
C ARG A 489 -26.45 5.62 -7.47
N ASP A 490 -26.77 4.34 -7.66
CA ASP A 490 -28.15 3.89 -7.85
C ASP A 490 -29.01 4.22 -6.62
N LEU A 491 -28.53 3.91 -5.41
CA LEU A 491 -29.22 4.26 -4.18
C LEU A 491 -29.39 5.77 -4.00
N ALA A 492 -28.37 6.57 -4.31
CA ALA A 492 -28.46 8.03 -4.24
C ALA A 492 -29.53 8.60 -5.22
N ARG A 493 -29.71 7.98 -6.38
CA ARG A 493 -30.76 8.35 -7.36
C ARG A 493 -32.17 7.96 -6.92
N ARG A 494 -32.30 6.93 -6.06
CA ARG A 494 -33.59 6.47 -5.50
C ARG A 494 -34.10 7.37 -4.38
N VAL A 495 -33.23 8.15 -3.74
CA VAL A 495 -33.64 9.09 -2.70
C VAL A 495 -34.61 10.13 -3.29
N PRO A 496 -35.85 10.26 -2.76
CA PRO A 496 -36.84 11.15 -3.33
C PRO A 496 -36.45 12.62 -3.18
N ALA A 497 -36.91 13.49 -4.08
CA ALA A 497 -36.76 14.93 -3.96
C ALA A 497 -37.44 15.48 -2.69
N ASP A 498 -36.81 16.43 -2.01
CA ASP A 498 -37.41 17.21 -0.90
C ASP A 498 -37.47 18.70 -1.33
N PRO A 499 -38.66 19.33 -1.30
CA PRO A 499 -38.79 20.72 -1.70
C PRO A 499 -38.10 21.72 -0.76
N GLN A 500 -37.90 21.35 0.51
CA GLN A 500 -37.25 22.19 1.52
C GLN A 500 -35.75 21.93 1.63
N ARG A 501 -35.29 20.74 1.23
CA ARG A 501 -33.91 20.30 1.46
C ARG A 501 -33.19 19.81 0.21
N PHE A 502 -31.93 20.20 0.10
CA PHE A 502 -30.97 19.69 -0.86
C PHE A 502 -30.12 18.59 -0.20
N THR A 503 -30.19 17.38 -0.73
CA THR A 503 -29.46 16.24 -0.18
C THR A 503 -28.08 16.17 -0.81
N VAL A 504 -27.06 16.17 0.05
CA VAL A 504 -25.68 15.85 -0.30
C VAL A 504 -25.45 14.40 0.11
N ASP A 505 -25.33 13.51 -0.87
CA ASP A 505 -25.13 12.07 -0.65
C ASP A 505 -23.66 11.71 -0.95
N GLY A 506 -23.01 11.02 -0.03
CA GLY A 506 -21.62 10.65 -0.19
C GLY A 506 -21.10 9.91 1.03
N HIS A 507 -19.97 9.24 0.86
CA HIS A 507 -19.30 8.65 2.01
C HIS A 507 -18.70 9.73 2.90
N GLY A 508 -18.60 9.45 4.19
CA GLY A 508 -17.91 10.34 5.10
C GLY A 508 -17.81 9.82 6.52
N ASP A 509 -17.31 10.71 7.36
CA ASP A 509 -17.13 10.51 8.78
C ASP A 509 -17.39 11.83 9.53
N ALA A 510 -16.99 11.90 10.81
CA ALA A 510 -17.21 13.07 11.66
C ALA A 510 -16.55 14.36 11.14
N ASP A 511 -15.55 14.24 10.26
CA ASP A 511 -14.74 15.36 9.79
C ASP A 511 -15.10 15.79 8.35
N GLY A 512 -16.08 15.13 7.70
CA GLY A 512 -16.62 15.54 6.41
C GLY A 512 -16.78 14.41 5.38
N LEU A 513 -17.02 14.80 4.13
CA LEU A 513 -17.18 13.87 3.00
C LEU A 513 -15.82 13.34 2.51
N ARG A 514 -15.82 12.10 2.03
CA ARG A 514 -14.65 11.38 1.53
C ARG A 514 -14.90 10.97 0.09
N LEU A 515 -14.05 11.49 -0.79
CA LEU A 515 -14.03 11.23 -2.22
C LEU A 515 -13.11 10.04 -2.57
N PRO A 516 -13.20 9.53 -3.80
CA PRO A 516 -12.24 8.57 -4.36
C PRO A 516 -10.77 8.97 -4.13
N GLY A 517 -9.90 7.99 -3.90
CA GLY A 517 -8.47 8.22 -3.65
C GLY A 517 -8.14 8.80 -2.26
N GLY A 518 -9.11 8.81 -1.34
CA GLY A 518 -8.92 9.29 0.04
C GLY A 518 -9.03 10.81 0.20
N ARG A 519 -9.24 11.56 -0.89
CA ARG A 519 -9.43 13.01 -0.86
C ARG A 519 -10.61 13.37 0.04
N ARG A 520 -10.40 14.26 1.00
CA ARG A 520 -11.47 14.79 1.86
C ARG A 520 -12.04 16.06 1.26
N LEU A 521 -13.36 16.18 1.26
CA LEU A 521 -14.05 17.46 1.12
C LEU A 521 -14.33 18.03 2.51
N ASP A 522 -13.69 19.15 2.82
CA ASP A 522 -14.01 19.92 4.01
C ASP A 522 -15.27 20.78 3.81
N ALA A 523 -15.65 21.54 4.85
CA ALA A 523 -16.86 22.35 4.83
C ALA A 523 -16.78 23.48 3.80
N ASP A 524 -15.58 23.92 3.42
CA ASP A 524 -15.38 25.05 2.51
C ASP A 524 -15.49 24.60 1.06
N ASP A 525 -14.79 23.52 0.73
CA ASP A 525 -14.88 22.86 -0.56
C ASP A 525 -16.32 22.40 -0.85
N LEU A 526 -16.96 21.77 0.14
CA LEU A 526 -18.35 21.34 0.00
C LEU A 526 -19.31 22.53 -0.11
N ALA A 527 -19.07 23.63 0.61
CA ALA A 527 -19.86 24.84 0.45
C ALA A 527 -19.69 25.45 -0.96
N HIS A 528 -18.48 25.42 -1.53
CA HIS A 528 -18.26 25.86 -2.92
C HIS A 528 -19.01 24.99 -3.93
N LEU A 529 -18.99 23.67 -3.76
CA LEU A 529 -19.72 22.73 -4.61
C LEU A 529 -21.23 22.96 -4.54
N ILE A 530 -21.79 23.10 -3.34
CA ILE A 530 -23.24 23.31 -3.14
C ILE A 530 -23.68 24.68 -3.67
N ARG A 531 -22.95 25.77 -3.38
CA ARG A 531 -23.34 27.12 -3.82
C ARG A 531 -23.33 27.27 -5.34
N ASN A 532 -22.43 26.56 -6.01
CA ASN A 532 -22.31 26.57 -7.47
C ASN A 532 -23.17 25.49 -8.15
N ASP A 533 -23.88 24.64 -7.39
CA ASP A 533 -24.78 23.66 -7.96
C ASP A 533 -26.04 24.35 -8.51
N PRO A 534 -26.37 24.16 -9.80
CA PRO A 534 -27.55 24.79 -10.42
C PRO A 534 -28.88 24.36 -9.76
N ASN A 535 -28.91 23.25 -9.02
CA ASN A 535 -30.09 22.68 -8.40
C ASN A 535 -30.26 23.05 -6.92
N TRP A 536 -29.28 23.67 -6.26
CA TRP A 536 -29.36 23.92 -4.80
C TRP A 536 -30.50 24.88 -4.42
N ASN A 537 -30.60 26.01 -5.13
CA ASN A 537 -31.64 27.04 -4.94
C ASN A 537 -31.76 27.58 -3.51
N GLY A 538 -30.67 27.57 -2.72
CA GLY A 538 -30.64 28.10 -1.35
C GLY A 538 -31.44 27.28 -0.33
N ARG A 539 -31.77 26.03 -0.65
CA ARG A 539 -32.47 25.10 0.26
C ARG A 539 -31.61 24.74 1.47
N GLU A 540 -32.26 24.32 2.56
CA GLU A 540 -31.55 23.70 3.69
C GLU A 540 -30.78 22.45 3.20
N VAL A 541 -29.71 22.06 3.86
CA VAL A 541 -28.90 20.91 3.43
C VAL A 541 -29.15 19.70 4.33
N LEU A 542 -29.39 18.55 3.71
CA LEU A 542 -29.36 17.25 4.38
C LEU A 542 -28.07 16.53 3.99
N LEU A 543 -27.19 16.27 4.95
CA LEU A 543 -26.02 15.43 4.75
C LEU A 543 -26.40 13.96 4.88
N LEU A 544 -26.58 13.28 3.75
CA LEU A 544 -26.67 11.82 3.71
C LEU A 544 -25.25 11.25 3.65
N SER A 545 -24.52 11.39 4.77
CA SER A 545 -23.13 10.96 4.90
C SER A 545 -22.85 10.55 6.34
N CYS A 546 -22.32 9.35 6.53
CA CYS A 546 -22.18 8.74 7.86
C CYS A 546 -21.39 9.63 8.83
N ARG A 547 -21.88 9.68 10.07
CA ARG A 547 -21.24 10.32 11.23
C ARG A 547 -20.94 11.81 11.08
N THR A 548 -21.35 12.47 10.01
CA THR A 548 -21.11 13.92 9.81
C THR A 548 -21.79 14.80 10.87
N GLY A 549 -22.75 14.25 11.64
CA GLY A 549 -23.34 14.87 12.82
C GLY A 549 -22.64 14.57 14.14
N ASP A 550 -21.65 13.67 14.18
CA ASP A 550 -20.88 13.33 15.38
C ASP A 550 -19.83 14.41 15.71
N GLY A 551 -19.35 15.15 14.70
CA GLY A 551 -18.37 16.22 14.82
C GLY A 551 -18.97 17.63 14.70
N ASP A 552 -18.12 18.60 14.37
CA ASP A 552 -18.48 20.01 14.13
C ASP A 552 -18.65 20.35 12.63
N PHE A 553 -18.42 19.38 11.73
CA PHE A 553 -18.45 19.54 10.28
C PHE A 553 -19.77 20.17 9.79
N ALA A 554 -20.91 19.61 10.22
CA ALA A 554 -22.22 20.13 9.85
C ALA A 554 -22.45 21.58 10.31
N ALA A 555 -21.90 21.96 11.48
CA ALA A 555 -22.01 23.32 12.00
C ALA A 555 -21.16 24.31 11.19
N ARG A 556 -19.92 23.92 10.84
CA ARG A 556 -19.06 24.72 9.95
C ARG A 556 -19.70 24.89 8.58
N LEU A 557 -20.25 23.82 8.01
CA LEU A 557 -20.93 23.88 6.72
C LEU A 557 -22.17 24.81 6.76
N ALA A 558 -22.95 24.76 7.84
CA ALA A 558 -24.11 25.64 8.03
C ALA A 558 -23.71 27.10 8.07
N GLN A 559 -22.64 27.43 8.80
CA GLN A 559 -22.09 28.79 8.86
C GLN A 559 -21.59 29.27 7.51
N ARG A 560 -20.90 28.41 6.73
CA ARG A 560 -20.45 28.77 5.39
C ARG A 560 -21.64 28.98 4.46
N LEU A 561 -22.59 28.06 4.38
CA LEU A 561 -23.71 28.17 3.45
C LEU A 561 -24.74 29.24 3.84
N GLY A 562 -24.82 29.62 5.12
CA GLY A 562 -25.84 30.52 5.63
C GLY A 562 -27.23 29.88 5.76
N VAL A 563 -27.32 28.54 5.69
CA VAL A 563 -28.56 27.77 5.81
C VAL A 563 -28.41 26.65 6.85
N PRO A 564 -29.52 26.16 7.45
CA PRO A 564 -29.49 24.97 8.28
C PRO A 564 -28.92 23.73 7.57
N VAL A 565 -28.11 22.95 8.30
CA VAL A 565 -27.55 21.66 7.85
C VAL A 565 -27.98 20.56 8.81
N THR A 566 -28.71 19.56 8.32
CA THR A 566 -29.09 18.35 9.07
C THR A 566 -28.14 17.20 8.76
N ALA A 567 -27.58 16.56 9.79
CA ALA A 567 -26.62 15.47 9.65
C ALA A 567 -26.91 14.30 10.62
N PRO A 568 -26.56 13.06 10.26
CA PRO A 568 -26.81 11.87 11.06
C PRO A 568 -25.74 11.71 12.14
N SER A 569 -26.14 11.20 13.29
CA SER A 569 -25.24 10.53 14.23
C SER A 569 -25.17 9.04 13.89
N GLY A 570 -23.97 8.47 13.91
CA GLY A 570 -23.76 7.08 13.48
C GLY A 570 -23.91 6.88 11.96
N LEU A 571 -24.29 5.67 11.52
CA LEU A 571 -24.35 5.35 10.10
C LEU A 571 -25.68 5.78 9.47
N ALA A 572 -25.62 6.43 8.31
CA ALA A 572 -26.79 6.74 7.50
C ALA A 572 -26.94 5.73 6.36
N TRP A 573 -28.17 5.28 6.15
CA TRP A 573 -28.55 4.16 5.30
C TRP A 573 -29.56 4.59 4.25
N THR A 574 -29.56 3.88 3.13
CA THR A 574 -30.65 3.92 2.14
C THR A 574 -30.90 2.51 1.60
N ASP A 575 -32.17 2.14 1.46
CA ASP A 575 -32.61 0.87 0.87
C ASP A 575 -33.04 1.06 -0.60
N ALA A 576 -33.38 -0.04 -1.30
CA ALA A 576 -33.76 0.02 -2.71
C ALA A 576 -35.08 0.74 -2.98
N ASP A 577 -35.88 1.00 -1.95
CA ASP A 577 -37.11 1.81 -2.01
C ASP A 577 -36.83 3.30 -1.83
N GLY A 578 -35.58 3.68 -1.53
CA GLY A 578 -35.16 5.07 -1.32
C GLY A 578 -35.46 5.60 0.09
N ASN A 579 -35.77 4.73 1.05
CA ASN A 579 -35.98 5.13 2.45
C ASN A 579 -34.65 5.50 3.10
N VAL A 580 -34.61 6.63 3.81
CA VAL A 580 -33.41 7.13 4.48
C VAL A 580 -33.56 7.06 6.00
N TYR A 581 -32.57 6.49 6.68
CA TYR A 581 -32.54 6.39 8.14
C TYR A 581 -31.11 6.32 8.68
N ALA A 582 -30.95 6.61 9.97
CA ALA A 582 -29.71 6.47 10.72
C ALA A 582 -29.84 5.28 11.69
N SER A 583 -28.85 4.40 11.71
CA SER A 583 -28.81 3.24 12.61
C SER A 583 -27.39 2.71 12.77
N SER A 584 -27.14 2.00 13.87
CA SER A 584 -25.97 1.15 14.06
C SER A 584 -25.86 0.10 12.94
N GLY A 585 -24.64 -0.36 12.66
CA GLY A 585 -24.37 -1.46 11.73
C GLY A 585 -23.94 -2.71 12.48
N ARG A 586 -24.42 -3.88 12.05
CA ARG A 586 -23.96 -5.18 12.55
C ARG A 586 -23.48 -6.03 11.40
N THR A 587 -22.21 -6.43 11.46
CA THR A 587 -21.61 -7.33 10.48
C THR A 587 -22.01 -8.77 10.79
N GLY A 588 -22.64 -9.44 9.84
CA GLY A 588 -23.03 -10.84 9.94
C GLY A 588 -21.86 -11.81 9.70
N PRO A 589 -22.06 -13.12 9.92
CA PRO A 589 -21.07 -14.16 9.61
C PRO A 589 -20.69 -14.22 8.11
N ASP A 590 -21.52 -13.65 7.25
CA ASP A 590 -21.32 -13.47 5.81
C ASP A 590 -20.50 -12.22 5.44
N GLY A 591 -20.03 -11.48 6.43
CA GLY A 591 -19.26 -10.25 6.25
C GLY A 591 -20.09 -9.04 5.81
N GLN A 592 -21.40 -9.19 5.60
CA GLN A 592 -22.27 -8.07 5.22
C GLN A 592 -22.70 -7.28 6.46
N THR A 593 -22.57 -5.95 6.38
CA THR A 593 -23.04 -5.05 7.45
C THR A 593 -24.49 -4.70 7.19
N ARG A 594 -25.36 -5.10 8.11
CA ARG A 594 -26.80 -4.81 8.07
C ARG A 594 -27.17 -3.76 9.12
N PRO A 595 -28.18 -2.91 8.87
CA PRO A 595 -28.62 -1.92 9.85
C PRO A 595 -29.24 -2.59 11.08
N GLY A 596 -29.11 -1.94 12.23
CA GLY A 596 -29.93 -2.21 13.41
C GLY A 596 -31.40 -1.94 13.09
N TRP A 597 -32.30 -2.80 13.60
CA TRP A 597 -33.74 -2.62 13.40
C TRP A 597 -34.53 -2.87 14.70
N PRO A 598 -35.44 -1.96 15.11
CA PRO A 598 -35.74 -0.65 14.51
C PRO A 598 -34.52 0.30 14.46
N PRO A 599 -34.51 1.32 13.58
CA PRO A 599 -33.40 2.27 13.50
C PRO A 599 -33.14 2.96 14.84
N ASP A 600 -31.88 2.98 15.26
CA ASP A 600 -31.41 3.43 16.58
C ASP A 600 -30.46 4.64 16.51
N GLY A 601 -30.23 5.19 15.31
CA GLY A 601 -29.46 6.42 15.11
C GLY A 601 -30.31 7.68 15.31
N THR A 602 -29.67 8.85 15.29
CA THR A 602 -30.37 10.14 15.41
C THR A 602 -29.90 11.13 14.34
N TRP A 603 -30.64 12.22 14.15
CA TRP A 603 -30.23 13.33 13.28
C TRP A 603 -30.16 14.62 14.09
N ARG A 604 -29.27 15.52 13.69
CA ARG A 604 -29.08 16.83 14.33
C ARG A 604 -29.05 17.91 13.26
N THR A 605 -29.81 18.99 13.46
CA THR A 605 -29.75 20.19 12.63
C THR A 605 -28.88 21.23 13.28
N SER A 606 -27.90 21.74 12.55
CA SER A 606 -27.04 22.86 12.93
C SER A 606 -27.46 24.11 12.14
N GLY A 607 -27.72 25.21 12.87
CA GLY A 607 -28.06 26.51 12.30
C GLY A 607 -26.82 27.36 11.98
N PRO A 608 -26.94 28.33 11.05
CA PRO A 608 -25.85 29.24 10.71
C PRO A 608 -25.46 30.18 11.85
N ASP A 609 -26.34 30.35 12.85
CA ASP A 609 -26.15 31.13 14.07
C ASP A 609 -25.43 30.33 15.19
N GLY A 610 -25.02 29.09 14.91
CA GLY A 610 -24.38 28.21 15.88
C GLY A 610 -25.35 27.45 16.78
N THR A 611 -26.66 27.56 16.57
CA THR A 611 -27.64 26.71 17.27
C THR A 611 -27.59 25.27 16.77
N ALA A 612 -27.91 24.31 17.63
CA ALA A 612 -28.05 22.91 17.24
C ALA A 612 -29.24 22.27 17.95
N SER A 613 -30.07 21.54 17.21
CA SER A 613 -31.23 20.84 17.76
C SER A 613 -31.34 19.42 17.22
N PRO A 614 -31.87 18.46 18.01
CA PRO A 614 -32.28 17.17 17.46
C PRO A 614 -33.26 17.36 16.31
N ALA A 615 -33.17 16.49 15.30
CA ALA A 615 -33.96 16.55 14.09
C ALA A 615 -34.52 15.15 13.77
N GLY A 616 -35.72 15.11 13.19
CA GLY A 616 -36.36 13.86 12.79
C GLY A 616 -36.92 13.04 13.96
N HIS A 617 -37.41 11.84 13.65
CA HIS A 617 -37.96 10.88 14.62
C HIS A 617 -37.69 9.44 14.14
N ASP A 618 -37.62 8.48 15.08
CA ASP A 618 -37.43 7.05 14.81
C ASP A 618 -36.25 6.73 13.86
N GLY A 619 -35.13 7.45 14.05
CA GLY A 619 -33.93 7.33 13.23
C GLY A 619 -34.04 7.92 11.83
N ARG A 620 -35.15 8.53 11.44
CA ARG A 620 -35.34 9.15 10.12
C ARG A 620 -35.07 10.66 10.17
N PRO A 621 -34.52 11.28 9.09
CA PRO A 621 -34.39 12.72 9.02
C PRO A 621 -35.78 13.39 8.87
N PRO A 622 -35.92 14.70 9.15
CA PRO A 622 -37.21 15.39 9.02
C PRO A 622 -37.81 15.24 7.61
N GLY A 623 -39.12 15.47 7.43
CA GLY A 623 -39.81 15.50 6.12
C GLY A 623 -39.77 14.20 5.30
N ARG A 624 -39.35 13.09 5.91
CA ARG A 624 -39.42 11.73 5.35
C ARG A 624 -40.41 10.91 6.19
N GLU A 625 -41.71 11.18 6.03
CA GLU A 625 -42.79 10.43 6.69
C GLU A 625 -43.34 9.29 5.78
N GLU A 626 -43.90 8.26 6.42
CA GLU A 626 -44.33 6.97 5.84
C GLU A 626 -45.00 7.03 4.45
N HIS A 627 -44.47 6.27 3.49
CA HIS A 627 -45.34 5.63 2.50
C HIS A 627 -46.03 4.44 3.15
N ARG A 628 -47.36 4.49 3.23
CA ARG A 628 -48.22 3.42 3.77
C ARG A 628 -47.92 2.08 3.09
N GLY A 629 -47.36 1.13 3.83
CA GLY A 629 -47.30 -0.29 3.44
C GLY A 629 -46.27 -1.12 4.21
N ASP A 630 -46.66 -1.66 5.37
CA ASP A 630 -46.02 -2.74 6.15
C ASP A 630 -44.67 -2.45 6.87
N PRO A 631 -44.49 -2.79 8.16
CA PRO A 631 -43.22 -2.69 8.87
C PRO A 631 -42.34 -3.91 8.54
N ALA A 632 -42.16 -4.19 7.25
CA ALA A 632 -41.20 -5.18 6.82
C ALA A 632 -39.80 -4.66 7.18
N ARG A 633 -38.96 -5.56 7.71
CA ARG A 633 -37.53 -5.28 7.92
C ARG A 633 -36.95 -4.69 6.63
N PRO A 634 -35.94 -3.80 6.69
CA PRO A 634 -35.20 -3.43 5.50
C PRO A 634 -34.74 -4.72 4.80
N GLY A 635 -34.82 -4.74 3.47
CA GLY A 635 -34.29 -5.86 2.70
C GLY A 635 -32.80 -6.04 2.95
N ASP A 636 -32.24 -7.16 2.51
CA ASP A 636 -30.78 -7.38 2.50
C ASP A 636 -30.03 -6.39 1.56
N ASP A 637 -30.72 -5.38 1.02
CA ASP A 637 -30.29 -4.39 0.03
C ASP A 637 -30.02 -2.99 0.62
N ALA A 638 -30.21 -2.79 1.93
CA ALA A 638 -29.89 -1.54 2.60
C ALA A 638 -28.38 -1.33 2.77
N GLU A 639 -27.89 -0.15 2.39
CA GLU A 639 -26.46 0.16 2.38
C GLU A 639 -26.14 1.47 3.11
N SER A 640 -25.06 1.46 3.89
CA SER A 640 -24.63 2.62 4.68
C SER A 640 -23.62 3.48 3.94
N ARG A 641 -23.69 4.80 4.13
CA ARG A 641 -22.72 5.78 3.60
C ARG A 641 -21.42 5.82 4.41
N GLY A 642 -21.14 4.74 5.16
CA GLY A 642 -19.93 4.63 5.95
C GLY A 642 -18.74 4.68 5.02
N LEU A 643 -17.53 4.90 5.55
CA LEU A 643 -16.35 4.45 4.84
C LEU A 643 -16.53 2.95 4.59
N ARG A 644 -17.02 2.57 3.39
CA ARG A 644 -16.98 1.18 2.93
C ARG A 644 -15.51 0.75 3.03
N ASP A 645 -15.29 -0.56 3.15
CA ASP A 645 -13.94 -1.13 3.05
C ASP A 645 -13.21 -0.72 1.75
N TRP A 646 -13.92 -0.12 0.79
CA TRP A 646 -13.43 0.47 -0.46
C TRP A 646 -12.60 1.76 -0.31
N PHE A 647 -12.63 2.46 0.83
CA PHE A 647 -11.68 3.56 1.11
C PHE A 647 -10.34 3.07 1.63
N ARG A 648 -10.25 1.79 2.01
CA ARG A 648 -8.98 1.16 2.37
C ARG A 648 -8.22 0.86 1.08
N ARG A 649 -6.93 1.18 1.06
CA ARG A 649 -6.10 1.17 -0.16
C ARG A 649 -6.27 -0.14 -0.95
N GLU A 650 -6.57 -0.04 -2.24
CA GLU A 650 -6.58 -1.17 -3.19
C GLU A 650 -5.14 -1.49 -3.63
N GLY A 651 -4.22 -1.56 -2.67
CA GLY A 651 -2.77 -1.61 -2.93
C GLY A 651 -2.17 -0.24 -3.28
N HIS A 652 -0.91 -0.27 -3.73
CA HIS A 652 -0.15 0.90 -4.18
C HIS A 652 0.39 0.64 -5.60
N VAL A 653 0.60 1.70 -6.38
CA VAL A 653 1.26 1.61 -7.69
C VAL A 653 2.71 2.02 -7.51
N ASP A 654 3.63 1.10 -7.77
CA ASP A 654 5.06 1.38 -7.64
C ASP A 654 5.55 2.28 -8.78
N ARG A 655 6.78 2.79 -8.64
CA ARG A 655 7.46 3.62 -9.66
C ARG A 655 7.60 2.92 -11.01
N ASP A 656 7.52 1.59 -11.05
CA ASP A 656 7.54 0.80 -12.29
C ASP A 656 6.16 0.68 -12.97
N GLY A 657 5.12 1.29 -12.38
CA GLY A 657 3.77 1.36 -12.93
C GLY A 657 2.88 0.16 -12.61
N TYR A 658 3.35 -0.82 -11.84
CA TYR A 658 2.55 -1.98 -11.44
C TYR A 658 1.88 -1.77 -10.09
N ARG A 659 0.60 -2.12 -10.01
CA ARG A 659 -0.12 -2.22 -8.75
C ARG A 659 0.34 -3.43 -7.95
N ARG A 660 0.73 -3.22 -6.69
CA ARG A 660 1.12 -4.24 -5.71
C ARG A 660 0.37 -4.07 -4.40
N PHE A 661 0.41 -5.11 -3.58
CA PHE A 661 -0.40 -5.22 -2.36
C PHE A 661 0.48 -5.57 -1.16
N ASP A 662 0.42 -4.74 -0.13
CA ASP A 662 1.10 -4.98 1.15
C ASP A 662 0.38 -6.03 2.01
N THR A 663 -0.93 -6.21 1.76
CA THR A 663 -1.75 -7.20 2.45
C THR A 663 -2.66 -7.96 1.50
N ASP A 664 -3.03 -9.17 1.89
CA ASP A 664 -4.03 -9.98 1.18
C ASP A 664 -5.39 -9.26 1.06
N GLU A 665 -5.79 -8.53 2.10
CA GLU A 665 -7.04 -7.77 2.11
C GLU A 665 -7.04 -6.64 1.07
N GLN A 666 -5.90 -6.02 0.79
CA GLN A 666 -5.78 -5.03 -0.28
C GLN A 666 -5.96 -5.67 -1.66
N GLY A 667 -5.38 -6.85 -1.87
CA GLY A 667 -5.51 -7.62 -3.11
C GLY A 667 -6.92 -8.12 -3.36
N GLU A 668 -7.58 -8.65 -2.33
CA GLU A 668 -9.00 -9.04 -2.39
C GLU A 668 -9.88 -7.85 -2.76
N ARG A 669 -9.71 -6.71 -2.08
CA ARG A 669 -10.49 -5.50 -2.36
C ARG A 669 -10.34 -5.00 -3.78
N TYR A 670 -9.10 -4.89 -4.25
CA TYR A 670 -8.84 -4.50 -5.64
C TYR A 670 -9.53 -5.45 -6.62
N GLY A 671 -9.39 -6.76 -6.41
CA GLY A 671 -10.04 -7.77 -7.25
C GLY A 671 -11.57 -7.63 -7.26
N GLU A 672 -12.20 -7.55 -6.08
CA GLU A 672 -13.64 -7.42 -5.93
C GLU A 672 -14.18 -6.12 -6.56
N ASN A 673 -13.49 -5.00 -6.35
CA ASN A 673 -13.98 -3.68 -6.76
C ASN A 673 -13.70 -3.40 -8.24
N ARG A 674 -12.51 -3.77 -8.74
CA ARG A 674 -12.04 -3.41 -10.08
C ARG A 674 -12.21 -4.50 -11.10
N LEU A 675 -12.16 -5.77 -10.70
CA LEU A 675 -12.08 -6.89 -11.64
C LEU A 675 -13.30 -7.82 -11.60
N ALA A 676 -14.03 -7.91 -10.49
CA ALA A 676 -15.12 -8.89 -10.36
C ALA A 676 -16.26 -8.67 -11.36
N HIS A 677 -16.53 -7.44 -11.77
CA HIS A 677 -17.54 -7.15 -12.79
C HIS A 677 -17.28 -7.90 -14.10
N VAL A 678 -16.02 -8.19 -14.44
CA VAL A 678 -15.65 -8.93 -15.65
C VAL A 678 -16.27 -10.33 -15.63
N TYR A 679 -16.17 -11.06 -14.51
CA TYR A 679 -16.78 -12.38 -14.33
C TYR A 679 -18.30 -12.30 -14.35
N HIS A 680 -18.88 -11.39 -13.58
CA HIS A 680 -20.34 -11.24 -13.45
C HIS A 680 -21.03 -10.88 -14.79
N ASN A 681 -20.32 -10.21 -15.70
CA ASN A 681 -20.82 -9.83 -17.01
C ASN A 681 -20.63 -10.94 -18.08
N LEU A 682 -19.95 -12.05 -17.77
CA LEU A 682 -19.84 -13.16 -18.72
C LEU A 682 -21.19 -13.86 -18.91
N PRO A 683 -21.47 -14.45 -20.09
CA PRO A 683 -22.59 -15.38 -20.25
C PRO A 683 -22.53 -16.51 -19.21
N HIS A 684 -23.69 -16.93 -18.68
CA HIS A 684 -23.79 -17.94 -17.62
C HIS A 684 -22.99 -19.23 -17.92
N GLN A 685 -22.98 -19.67 -19.18
CA GLN A 685 -22.19 -20.83 -19.61
C GLN A 685 -20.68 -20.66 -19.35
N LEU A 686 -20.14 -19.46 -19.61
CA LEU A 686 -18.71 -19.16 -19.40
C LEU A 686 -18.40 -18.96 -17.91
N GLN A 687 -19.32 -18.34 -17.16
CA GLN A 687 -19.21 -18.26 -15.70
C GLN A 687 -19.11 -19.65 -15.10
N GLN A 688 -20.02 -20.55 -15.49
CA GLN A 688 -20.03 -21.93 -15.03
C GLN A 688 -18.75 -22.68 -15.44
N ALA A 689 -18.26 -22.49 -16.66
CA ALA A 689 -17.01 -23.08 -17.13
C ALA A 689 -15.83 -22.70 -16.21
N LEU A 690 -15.72 -21.40 -15.91
CA LEU A 690 -14.63 -20.86 -15.09
C LEU A 690 -14.77 -21.23 -13.61
N HIS A 691 -15.98 -21.20 -13.06
CA HIS A 691 -16.25 -21.67 -11.69
C HIS A 691 -15.88 -23.15 -11.52
N TRP A 692 -16.26 -24.04 -12.44
CA TRP A 692 -15.85 -25.44 -12.38
C TRP A 692 -14.33 -25.63 -12.44
N TYR A 693 -13.62 -24.79 -13.20
CA TYR A 693 -12.15 -24.79 -13.19
C TYR A 693 -11.59 -24.46 -11.79
N THR A 694 -12.20 -23.54 -11.05
CA THR A 694 -11.79 -23.25 -9.65
C THR A 694 -12.11 -24.41 -8.69
N VAL A 695 -13.19 -25.16 -8.92
CA VAL A 695 -13.51 -26.38 -8.14
C VAL A 695 -12.39 -27.43 -8.33
N GLN A 696 -11.96 -27.62 -9.57
CA GLN A 696 -10.82 -28.48 -9.88
C GLN A 696 -10.17 -28.06 -11.20
N SER A 697 -8.88 -27.72 -11.15
CA SER A 697 -8.06 -27.32 -12.31
C SER A 697 -7.65 -28.51 -13.20
N MET A 698 -8.54 -29.50 -13.32
CA MET A 698 -8.41 -30.76 -14.07
C MET A 698 -7.90 -30.62 -15.52
N PRO A 699 -8.24 -29.56 -16.29
CA PRO A 699 -7.72 -29.42 -17.65
C PRO A 699 -6.19 -29.37 -17.73
N ASN A 700 -5.51 -28.81 -16.73
CA ASN A 700 -4.08 -28.47 -16.84
C ASN A 700 -3.16 -29.69 -17.10
N PRO A 701 -3.28 -30.82 -16.39
CA PRO A 701 -2.58 -32.06 -16.73
C PRO A 701 -2.76 -32.52 -18.17
N HIS A 702 -3.91 -32.24 -18.79
CA HIS A 702 -4.27 -32.68 -20.14
C HIS A 702 -3.89 -31.69 -21.24
N LEU A 703 -3.58 -30.44 -20.89
CA LEU A 703 -3.10 -29.41 -21.82
C LEU A 703 -1.58 -29.40 -21.97
N ARG A 704 -0.87 -30.08 -21.07
CA ARG A 704 0.60 -30.18 -21.08
C ARG A 704 1.09 -31.25 -22.08
N PRO A 705 2.31 -31.10 -22.63
CA PRO A 705 2.85 -32.04 -23.61
C PRO A 705 2.82 -33.50 -23.14
N GLY A 706 2.42 -34.41 -24.05
CA GLY A 706 2.38 -35.85 -23.80
C GLY A 706 1.05 -36.41 -23.29
N ALA A 707 0.05 -35.55 -23.04
CA ALA A 707 -1.28 -35.99 -22.64
C ALA A 707 -2.11 -36.56 -23.82
N ASP A 708 -2.89 -37.60 -23.55
CA ASP A 708 -3.87 -38.19 -24.48
C ASP A 708 -5.24 -38.24 -23.81
N VAL A 709 -6.05 -37.20 -24.04
CA VAL A 709 -7.40 -37.07 -23.49
C VAL A 709 -8.32 -38.18 -23.99
N GLY A 710 -8.20 -38.58 -25.26
CA GLY A 710 -9.04 -39.62 -25.84
C GLY A 710 -8.81 -40.96 -25.15
N ARG A 711 -7.55 -41.34 -24.97
CA ARG A 711 -7.18 -42.55 -24.24
C ARG A 711 -7.59 -42.49 -22.77
N TYR A 712 -7.42 -41.36 -22.11
CA TYR A 712 -7.82 -41.17 -20.71
C TYR A 712 -9.34 -41.35 -20.52
N LEU A 713 -10.17 -40.67 -21.32
CA LEU A 713 -11.62 -40.78 -21.23
C LEU A 713 -12.12 -42.18 -21.59
N THR A 714 -11.51 -42.83 -22.58
CA THR A 714 -11.80 -44.23 -22.95
C THR A 714 -11.48 -45.19 -21.81
N HIS A 715 -10.36 -44.97 -21.12
CA HIS A 715 -10.00 -45.75 -19.94
C HIS A 715 -11.06 -45.61 -18.85
N LEU A 716 -11.45 -44.38 -18.47
CA LEU A 716 -12.48 -44.17 -17.46
C LEU A 716 -13.84 -44.80 -17.82
N TYR A 717 -14.24 -44.73 -19.09
CA TYR A 717 -15.45 -45.41 -19.56
C TYR A 717 -15.37 -46.94 -19.39
N THR A 718 -14.21 -47.51 -19.70
CA THR A 718 -13.96 -48.94 -19.54
C THR A 718 -14.02 -49.35 -18.06
N GLU A 719 -13.39 -48.58 -17.18
CA GLU A 719 -13.39 -48.82 -15.73
C GLU A 719 -14.81 -48.74 -15.15
N GLN A 720 -15.62 -47.77 -15.59
CA GLN A 720 -17.03 -47.68 -15.17
C GLN A 720 -17.83 -48.90 -15.61
N ASN A 721 -17.62 -49.40 -16.83
CA ASN A 721 -18.27 -50.63 -17.28
C ASN A 721 -17.86 -51.82 -16.37
N TYR A 722 -16.60 -51.92 -16.00
CA TYR A 722 -16.12 -52.94 -15.07
C TYR A 722 -16.81 -52.85 -13.70
N VAL A 723 -16.88 -51.64 -13.13
CA VAL A 723 -17.56 -51.37 -11.86
C VAL A 723 -19.04 -51.77 -11.92
N GLN A 724 -19.75 -51.41 -12.98
CA GLN A 724 -21.17 -51.76 -13.14
C GLN A 724 -21.40 -53.27 -13.19
N HIS A 725 -20.56 -54.00 -13.93
CA HIS A 725 -20.67 -55.46 -14.00
C HIS A 725 -20.31 -56.15 -12.68
N LEU A 726 -19.24 -55.71 -11.99
CA LEU A 726 -18.85 -56.27 -10.70
C LEU A 726 -19.90 -55.98 -9.62
N ALA A 727 -20.43 -54.75 -9.57
CA ALA A 727 -21.48 -54.38 -8.63
C ALA A 727 -22.76 -55.19 -8.88
N TYR A 728 -23.17 -55.35 -10.15
CA TYR A 728 -24.31 -56.19 -10.50
C TYR A 728 -24.15 -57.64 -10.02
N LEU A 729 -22.97 -58.23 -10.19
CA LEU A 729 -22.68 -59.60 -9.75
C LEU A 729 -22.66 -59.75 -8.23
N ASN A 730 -22.44 -58.66 -7.50
CA ASN A 730 -22.34 -58.61 -6.04
C ASN A 730 -23.60 -58.06 -5.35
N GLY A 731 -24.77 -58.15 -5.98
CA GLY A 731 -26.02 -57.68 -5.38
C GLY A 731 -26.19 -56.16 -5.35
N GLY A 732 -25.56 -55.46 -6.31
CA GLY A 732 -25.69 -54.01 -6.52
C GLY A 732 -24.61 -53.16 -5.85
N THR A 733 -23.62 -53.76 -5.19
CA THR A 733 -22.55 -53.03 -4.48
C THR A 733 -21.17 -53.44 -4.97
N MET A 734 -20.20 -52.53 -5.02
CA MET A 734 -18.86 -52.88 -5.48
C MET A 734 -18.18 -53.88 -4.52
N PRO A 735 -17.59 -54.99 -5.00
CA PRO A 735 -16.77 -55.84 -4.14
C PRO A 735 -15.54 -55.09 -3.64
N VAL A 736 -15.16 -55.37 -2.39
CA VAL A 736 -14.03 -54.75 -1.68
C VAL A 736 -12.96 -55.76 -1.25
N HIS A 737 -13.27 -57.06 -1.28
CA HIS A 737 -12.36 -58.13 -0.88
C HIS A 737 -12.28 -59.24 -1.92
N ARG A 738 -11.11 -59.86 -2.05
CA ARG A 738 -10.86 -60.98 -2.95
C ARG A 738 -11.82 -62.16 -2.75
N ASP A 739 -12.26 -62.42 -1.52
CA ASP A 739 -13.19 -63.51 -1.24
C ASP A 739 -14.54 -63.31 -1.93
N GLN A 740 -15.00 -62.06 -2.07
CA GLN A 740 -16.23 -61.74 -2.80
C GLN A 740 -16.05 -62.03 -4.30
N LEU A 741 -14.88 -61.70 -4.86
CA LEU A 741 -14.55 -62.04 -6.25
C LEU A 741 -14.48 -63.55 -6.47
N MET A 742 -13.94 -64.31 -5.52
CA MET A 742 -13.88 -65.77 -5.60
C MET A 742 -15.26 -66.41 -5.46
N GLN A 743 -16.14 -65.86 -4.63
CA GLN A 743 -17.54 -66.28 -4.55
C GLN A 743 -18.27 -66.06 -5.89
N MET A 744 -18.04 -64.92 -6.54
CA MET A 744 -18.57 -64.66 -7.88
C MET A 744 -18.00 -65.62 -8.92
N TRP A 745 -16.69 -65.87 -8.90
CA TRP A 745 -16.01 -66.75 -9.87
C TRP A 745 -16.60 -68.16 -9.96
N ASN A 746 -17.11 -68.67 -8.83
CA ASN A 746 -17.69 -70.01 -8.72
C ASN A 746 -19.14 -70.10 -9.19
N ARG A 747 -19.75 -68.99 -9.60
CA ARG A 747 -21.11 -68.99 -10.16
C ARG A 747 -21.16 -69.65 -11.54
N PRO A 748 -22.13 -70.54 -11.81
CA PRO A 748 -22.24 -71.23 -13.10
C PRO A 748 -22.88 -70.38 -14.20
N ASP A 749 -23.52 -69.26 -13.85
CA ASP A 749 -24.31 -68.40 -14.74
C ASP A 749 -23.54 -67.18 -15.30
N LEU A 750 -22.21 -67.12 -15.10
CA LEU A 750 -21.40 -66.02 -15.62
C LEU A 750 -21.20 -66.11 -17.13
N THR A 751 -21.31 -64.97 -17.81
CA THR A 751 -20.86 -64.81 -19.20
C THR A 751 -19.34 -64.89 -19.32
N ASP A 752 -18.81 -65.18 -20.51
CA ASP A 752 -17.36 -65.20 -20.77
C ASP A 752 -16.69 -63.87 -20.42
N TYR A 753 -17.35 -62.75 -20.73
CA TYR A 753 -16.87 -61.42 -20.40
C TYR A 753 -16.79 -61.17 -18.89
N GLN A 754 -17.83 -61.54 -18.13
CA GLN A 754 -17.83 -61.41 -16.67
C GLN A 754 -16.75 -62.29 -16.02
N ARG A 755 -16.54 -63.51 -16.55
CA ARG A 755 -15.45 -64.37 -16.10
C ARG A 755 -14.09 -63.73 -16.38
N GLN A 756 -13.84 -63.24 -17.59
CA GLN A 756 -12.59 -62.54 -17.90
C GLN A 756 -12.36 -61.30 -17.04
N LEU A 757 -13.41 -60.54 -16.72
CA LEU A 757 -13.32 -59.38 -15.84
C LEU A 757 -12.89 -59.77 -14.41
N ILE A 758 -13.53 -60.78 -13.80
CA ILE A 758 -13.13 -61.25 -12.47
C ILE A 758 -11.68 -61.77 -12.52
N GLN A 759 -11.30 -62.49 -13.58
CA GLN A 759 -9.93 -62.96 -13.76
C GLN A 759 -8.93 -61.80 -13.83
N HIS A 760 -9.26 -60.76 -14.58
CA HIS A 760 -8.42 -59.57 -14.75
C HIS A 760 -8.08 -58.91 -13.40
N VAL A 761 -9.03 -58.88 -12.46
CA VAL A 761 -8.81 -58.32 -11.11
C VAL A 761 -8.09 -59.29 -10.19
N VAL A 762 -8.53 -60.55 -10.12
CA VAL A 762 -7.96 -61.56 -9.19
C VAL A 762 -6.51 -61.93 -9.52
N THR A 763 -6.08 -61.74 -10.77
CA THR A 763 -4.70 -61.99 -11.21
C THR A 763 -3.74 -60.82 -10.94
N GLN A 764 -4.22 -59.68 -10.46
CA GLN A 764 -3.35 -58.60 -10.01
C GLN A 764 -2.59 -58.98 -8.74
N THR A 765 -1.43 -58.37 -8.53
CA THR A 765 -0.62 -58.54 -7.32
C THR A 765 -1.40 -58.16 -6.06
N ASP A 766 -2.23 -57.13 -6.15
CA ASP A 766 -3.12 -56.64 -5.09
C ASP A 766 -4.53 -56.38 -5.67
N PRO A 767 -5.43 -57.38 -5.63
CA PRO A 767 -6.79 -57.25 -6.14
C PRO A 767 -7.61 -56.17 -5.43
N GLU A 768 -7.43 -56.01 -4.12
CA GLU A 768 -8.12 -54.99 -3.31
C GLU A 768 -7.73 -53.57 -3.75
N ALA A 769 -6.43 -53.29 -3.92
CA ALA A 769 -5.97 -52.00 -4.45
C ALA A 769 -6.51 -51.74 -5.86
N ARG A 770 -6.61 -52.77 -6.70
CA ARG A 770 -7.18 -52.64 -8.05
C ARG A 770 -8.68 -52.31 -8.01
N LEU A 771 -9.44 -52.93 -7.12
CA LEU A 771 -10.86 -52.63 -6.92
C LEU A 771 -11.06 -51.17 -6.46
N GLN A 772 -10.21 -50.68 -5.55
CA GLN A 772 -10.22 -49.28 -5.11
C GLN A 772 -9.89 -48.31 -6.26
N GLU A 773 -8.90 -48.62 -7.08
CA GLU A 773 -8.54 -47.82 -8.26
C GLU A 773 -9.71 -47.75 -9.27
N MET A 774 -10.34 -48.89 -9.58
CA MET A 774 -11.52 -48.95 -10.46
C MET A 774 -12.65 -48.06 -9.94
N TRP A 775 -12.92 -48.13 -8.62
CA TRP A 775 -13.95 -47.30 -7.99
C TRP A 775 -13.62 -45.81 -8.06
N LYS A 776 -12.37 -45.42 -7.79
CA LYS A 776 -11.89 -44.04 -7.93
C LYS A 776 -12.03 -43.53 -9.37
N ASN A 777 -11.72 -44.37 -10.36
CA ASN A 777 -11.88 -44.02 -11.78
C ASN A 777 -13.36 -43.84 -12.16
N HIS A 778 -14.25 -44.67 -11.61
CA HIS A 778 -15.69 -44.49 -11.75
C HIS A 778 -16.16 -43.14 -11.16
N GLU A 779 -15.75 -42.81 -9.93
CA GLU A 779 -16.08 -41.52 -9.30
C GLU A 779 -15.53 -40.33 -10.09
N GLN A 780 -14.29 -40.44 -10.60
CA GLN A 780 -13.69 -39.42 -11.45
C GLN A 780 -14.50 -39.21 -12.73
N ARG A 781 -15.03 -40.28 -13.35
CA ARG A 781 -15.87 -40.15 -14.55
C ARG A 781 -17.20 -39.46 -14.24
N GLU A 782 -17.83 -39.78 -13.13
CA GLU A 782 -19.06 -39.10 -12.68
C GLU A 782 -18.81 -37.63 -12.35
N PHE A 783 -17.67 -37.30 -11.75
CA PHE A 783 -17.23 -35.92 -11.57
C PHE A 783 -17.08 -35.20 -12.92
N LEU A 784 -16.37 -35.82 -13.88
CA LEU A 784 -16.18 -35.24 -15.22
C LEU A 784 -17.50 -35.01 -15.96
N ARG A 785 -18.50 -35.87 -15.75
CA ARG A 785 -19.84 -35.69 -16.33
C ARG A 785 -20.48 -34.38 -15.86
N ARG A 786 -20.33 -34.04 -14.57
CA ARG A 786 -20.81 -32.77 -14.01
C ARG A 786 -19.95 -31.59 -14.46
N TYR A 787 -18.63 -31.77 -14.44
CA TYR A 787 -17.67 -30.76 -14.89
C TYR A 787 -17.97 -30.35 -16.32
N LEU A 788 -18.10 -31.31 -17.25
CA LEU A 788 -18.30 -31.06 -18.68
C LEU A 788 -19.76 -30.78 -19.06
N GLY A 789 -20.71 -30.93 -18.14
CA GLY A 789 -22.14 -30.73 -18.39
C GLY A 789 -22.81 -31.82 -19.26
N GLY A 790 -22.19 -33.00 -19.37
CA GLY A 790 -22.64 -34.08 -20.25
C GLY A 790 -21.68 -35.26 -20.26
N GLU A 791 -21.87 -36.21 -21.18
CA GLU A 791 -20.99 -37.38 -21.28
C GLU A 791 -19.52 -36.98 -21.49
N PRO A 792 -18.56 -37.52 -20.70
CA PRO A 792 -17.14 -37.22 -20.86
C PRO A 792 -16.57 -37.76 -22.17
N THR A 793 -16.63 -36.93 -23.21
CA THR A 793 -16.11 -37.20 -24.56
C THR A 793 -15.00 -36.21 -24.91
N PRO A 794 -14.11 -36.55 -25.86
CA PRO A 794 -13.12 -35.60 -26.35
C PRO A 794 -13.74 -34.28 -26.83
N ASP A 795 -14.89 -34.34 -27.50
CA ASP A 795 -15.60 -33.15 -27.98
C ASP A 795 -16.11 -32.28 -26.82
N ALA A 796 -16.72 -32.89 -25.80
CA ALA A 796 -17.16 -32.16 -24.61
C ALA A 796 -15.98 -31.52 -23.86
N PHE A 797 -14.83 -32.23 -23.78
CA PHE A 797 -13.61 -31.68 -23.21
C PHE A 797 -13.14 -30.43 -23.97
N TRP A 798 -12.97 -30.53 -25.29
CA TRP A 798 -12.52 -29.41 -26.11
C TRP A 798 -13.52 -28.27 -26.17
N GLN A 799 -14.82 -28.56 -26.09
CA GLN A 799 -15.85 -27.54 -25.91
C GLN A 799 -15.61 -26.76 -24.61
N ARG A 800 -15.38 -27.44 -23.48
CA ARG A 800 -15.07 -26.78 -22.21
C ARG A 800 -13.76 -25.98 -22.27
N ILE A 801 -12.74 -26.45 -22.99
CA ILE A 801 -11.53 -25.65 -23.22
C ILE A 801 -11.84 -24.37 -24.00
N ASN A 802 -12.65 -24.44 -25.06
CA ASN A 802 -13.04 -23.26 -25.83
C ASN A 802 -13.85 -22.25 -24.99
N GLU A 803 -14.73 -22.74 -24.10
CA GLU A 803 -15.47 -21.90 -23.15
C GLU A 803 -14.52 -21.17 -22.20
N LEU A 804 -13.53 -21.87 -21.63
CA LEU A 804 -12.51 -21.28 -20.76
C LEU A 804 -11.62 -20.27 -21.49
N ASP A 805 -11.15 -20.58 -22.69
CA ASP A 805 -10.35 -19.66 -23.51
C ASP A 805 -11.14 -18.36 -23.80
N HIS A 806 -12.42 -18.48 -24.15
CA HIS A 806 -13.27 -17.33 -24.41
C HIS A 806 -13.57 -16.54 -23.13
N ALA A 807 -13.76 -17.22 -21.99
CA ALA A 807 -13.92 -16.57 -20.69
C ALA A 807 -12.68 -15.77 -20.30
N LEU A 808 -11.47 -16.32 -20.51
CA LEU A 808 -10.19 -15.76 -20.06
C LEU A 808 -9.54 -14.80 -21.05
N SER A 809 -10.16 -14.54 -22.21
CA SER A 809 -9.68 -13.57 -23.20
C SER A 809 -9.86 -12.09 -22.82
N ARG A 810 -10.12 -11.80 -21.54
CA ARG A 810 -10.47 -10.46 -21.05
C ARG A 810 -9.21 -9.70 -20.63
N PRO A 811 -8.97 -8.49 -21.15
CA PRO A 811 -7.81 -7.69 -20.77
C PRO A 811 -8.00 -7.10 -19.37
N LEU A 812 -6.90 -7.06 -18.63
CA LEU A 812 -6.80 -6.34 -17.37
C LEU A 812 -6.70 -4.83 -17.63
N PRO A 813 -7.38 -4.00 -16.83
CA PRO A 813 -7.51 -2.57 -17.08
C PRO A 813 -6.21 -1.79 -16.85
N GLU A 814 -5.34 -2.29 -15.98
CA GLU A 814 -4.07 -1.66 -15.60
C GLU A 814 -3.01 -2.72 -15.25
N PRO A 815 -1.71 -2.35 -15.17
CA PRO A 815 -0.67 -3.27 -14.76
C PRO A 815 -0.81 -3.67 -13.28
N VAL A 816 -0.70 -4.97 -12.98
CA VAL A 816 -0.87 -5.51 -11.63
C VAL A 816 0.08 -6.69 -11.38
N GLN A 817 0.60 -6.83 -10.17
CA GLN A 817 1.37 -8.02 -9.78
C GLN A 817 0.44 -9.08 -9.17
N ALA A 818 0.55 -10.32 -9.66
CA ALA A 818 -0.09 -11.48 -9.09
C ALA A 818 0.95 -12.45 -8.52
N VAL A 819 0.58 -13.23 -7.51
CA VAL A 819 1.48 -14.21 -6.87
C VAL A 819 0.98 -15.64 -7.06
N ARG A 820 1.90 -16.60 -7.18
CA ARG A 820 1.59 -18.03 -7.27
C ARG A 820 2.59 -18.86 -6.47
N GLY A 821 2.07 -19.76 -5.64
CA GLY A 821 2.88 -20.75 -4.93
C GLY A 821 3.21 -21.95 -5.83
N LEU A 822 4.45 -22.43 -5.75
CA LEU A 822 4.90 -23.66 -6.42
C LEU A 822 5.63 -24.56 -5.41
N HIS A 823 5.32 -25.87 -5.43
CA HIS A 823 6.04 -26.86 -4.63
C HIS A 823 7.34 -27.33 -5.28
N ASP A 824 7.43 -27.26 -6.61
CA ASP A 824 8.58 -27.66 -7.40
C ASP A 824 8.73 -26.72 -8.60
N VAL A 825 9.97 -26.53 -9.05
CA VAL A 825 10.36 -25.76 -10.25
C VAL A 825 11.19 -26.59 -11.22
N ASN A 826 11.44 -27.88 -10.94
CA ASN A 826 12.31 -28.74 -11.76
C ASN A 826 11.83 -28.92 -13.21
N PHE A 827 10.54 -28.70 -13.46
CA PHE A 827 9.96 -28.74 -14.81
C PHE A 827 10.22 -27.46 -15.62
N MET A 828 10.60 -26.36 -14.96
CA MET A 828 10.86 -25.07 -15.62
C MET A 828 12.18 -25.10 -16.40
N LEU A 829 12.23 -24.35 -17.50
CA LEU A 829 13.40 -24.29 -18.37
C LEU A 829 14.41 -23.27 -17.85
N ALA A 830 15.68 -23.62 -17.83
CA ALA A 830 16.76 -22.65 -17.62
C ALA A 830 17.06 -21.88 -18.91
N ALA A 831 17.92 -20.86 -18.84
CA ALA A 831 18.30 -20.04 -20.00
C ALA A 831 18.97 -20.85 -21.13
N ASP A 832 19.48 -22.04 -20.83
CA ASP A 832 20.03 -23.00 -21.80
C ASP A 832 18.96 -23.83 -22.53
N GLY A 833 17.67 -23.62 -22.23
CA GLY A 833 16.55 -24.35 -22.82
C GLY A 833 16.32 -25.75 -22.25
N MET A 834 17.09 -26.17 -21.24
CA MET A 834 16.93 -27.47 -20.60
C MET A 834 16.13 -27.33 -19.29
N PRO A 835 15.31 -28.33 -18.90
CA PRO A 835 14.63 -28.32 -17.60
C PRO A 835 15.63 -28.21 -16.43
N LEU A 836 15.21 -27.61 -15.31
CA LEU A 836 16.05 -27.55 -14.11
C LEU A 836 16.43 -28.95 -13.63
N ALA A 837 15.49 -29.89 -13.54
CA ALA A 837 15.76 -31.30 -13.24
C ALA A 837 16.76 -31.54 -12.07
N GLY A 838 16.56 -30.82 -10.95
CA GLY A 838 17.40 -30.88 -9.75
C GLY A 838 18.56 -29.88 -9.73
N ARG A 839 18.76 -29.11 -10.80
CA ARG A 839 19.73 -28.01 -10.84
C ARG A 839 19.26 -26.80 -10.03
N HIS A 840 20.20 -25.91 -9.71
CA HIS A 840 19.96 -24.78 -8.83
C HIS A 840 18.94 -23.77 -9.41
N PRO A 841 17.93 -23.31 -8.63
CA PRO A 841 16.86 -22.43 -9.12
C PRO A 841 17.31 -21.11 -9.76
N MET A 842 18.48 -20.57 -9.38
CA MET A 842 19.04 -19.36 -10.00
C MET A 842 19.27 -19.48 -11.51
N LEU A 843 19.38 -20.69 -12.05
CA LEU A 843 19.55 -20.91 -13.49
C LEU A 843 18.29 -20.54 -14.31
N LEU A 844 17.17 -20.27 -13.66
CA LEU A 844 15.96 -19.76 -14.30
C LEU A 844 16.10 -18.30 -14.73
N VAL A 845 16.99 -17.52 -14.11
CA VAL A 845 17.15 -16.10 -14.44
C VAL A 845 17.50 -15.94 -15.92
N GLY A 846 16.74 -15.11 -16.63
CA GLY A 846 16.90 -14.90 -18.07
C GLY A 846 16.14 -15.89 -18.96
N ALA A 847 15.45 -16.87 -18.39
CA ALA A 847 14.68 -17.85 -19.16
C ALA A 847 13.25 -17.36 -19.42
N VAL A 848 12.72 -17.68 -20.61
CA VAL A 848 11.29 -17.52 -20.94
C VAL A 848 10.57 -18.84 -20.67
N GLN A 849 9.52 -18.77 -19.87
CA GLN A 849 8.62 -19.89 -19.61
C GLN A 849 7.36 -19.76 -20.45
N ASN A 850 6.74 -20.91 -20.73
CA ASN A 850 5.45 -21.01 -21.40
C ASN A 850 4.61 -22.05 -20.65
N GLU A 851 3.53 -21.64 -19.99
CA GLU A 851 2.61 -22.58 -19.31
C GLU A 851 1.52 -23.02 -20.29
N PRO A 852 1.50 -24.31 -20.72
CA PRO A 852 0.51 -24.79 -21.69
C PRO A 852 -0.91 -24.88 -21.13
N GLY A 853 -1.05 -25.02 -19.80
CA GLY A 853 -2.34 -24.99 -19.10
C GLY A 853 -2.73 -23.59 -18.65
N TYR A 854 -3.88 -23.46 -17.99
CA TYR A 854 -4.29 -22.23 -17.31
C TYR A 854 -3.50 -22.04 -16.02
N MET A 855 -3.41 -20.81 -15.52
CA MET A 855 -2.65 -20.49 -14.32
C MET A 855 -3.51 -19.77 -13.29
N SER A 856 -3.80 -20.44 -12.18
CA SER A 856 -4.39 -19.81 -10.99
C SER A 856 -3.34 -19.01 -10.23
N THR A 857 -3.59 -17.74 -10.00
CA THR A 857 -2.74 -16.84 -9.23
C THR A 857 -3.58 -16.16 -8.15
N SER A 858 -2.95 -15.42 -7.24
CA SER A 858 -3.64 -14.66 -6.21
C SER A 858 -3.23 -13.20 -6.27
N LEU A 859 -4.15 -12.30 -5.92
CA LEU A 859 -3.81 -10.90 -5.61
C LEU A 859 -3.68 -10.74 -4.09
N GLY A 860 -2.65 -10.03 -3.64
CA GLY A 860 -2.32 -9.89 -2.21
C GLY A 860 -0.81 -9.96 -1.95
N SER A 861 -0.43 -9.94 -0.67
CA SER A 861 0.99 -10.03 -0.27
C SER A 861 1.47 -11.47 -0.10
N GLY A 862 0.55 -12.42 0.11
CA GLY A 862 0.82 -13.83 0.34
C GLY A 862 0.17 -14.75 -0.68
N THR A 863 0.77 -15.93 -0.85
CA THR A 863 0.13 -17.09 -1.49
C THR A 863 -0.87 -17.71 -0.50
N THR A 864 -2.02 -18.17 -0.96
CA THR A 864 -2.94 -18.93 -0.11
C THR A 864 -2.46 -20.34 0.14
N GLU A 865 -2.38 -20.73 1.42
CA GLU A 865 -1.98 -22.06 1.85
C GLU A 865 -2.98 -23.11 1.34
N VAL A 866 -2.47 -24.19 0.73
CA VAL A 866 -3.26 -25.37 0.38
C VAL A 866 -2.84 -26.48 1.35
N ASP A 867 -3.80 -27.05 2.07
CA ASP A 867 -3.62 -28.20 2.97
C ASP A 867 -2.56 -28.03 4.10
N GLY A 868 -2.33 -26.79 4.56
CA GLY A 868 -1.42 -26.49 5.68
C GLY A 868 0.07 -26.69 5.37
N GLN A 869 0.45 -26.74 4.08
CA GLN A 869 1.84 -26.83 3.62
C GLN A 869 2.22 -25.52 2.90
N GLY A 870 3.25 -24.83 3.39
CA GLY A 870 3.80 -23.65 2.72
C GLY A 870 4.49 -24.00 1.39
N PHE A 871 4.53 -23.06 0.46
CA PHE A 871 5.24 -23.22 -0.81
C PHE A 871 6.73 -22.87 -0.68
N ASN A 872 7.60 -23.71 -1.25
CA ASN A 872 9.04 -23.46 -1.29
C ASN A 872 9.42 -22.44 -2.37
N TYR A 873 8.53 -22.16 -3.32
CA TYR A 873 8.77 -21.20 -4.38
C TYR A 873 7.56 -20.27 -4.50
N ARG A 874 7.80 -18.96 -4.51
CA ARG A 874 6.79 -17.92 -4.74
C ARG A 874 7.12 -17.24 -6.05
N LEU A 875 6.23 -17.38 -7.02
CA LEU A 875 6.33 -16.74 -8.32
C LEU A 875 5.52 -15.44 -8.30
N HIS A 876 6.20 -14.31 -8.44
CA HIS A 876 5.62 -12.97 -8.59
C HIS A 876 5.56 -12.65 -10.09
N LEU A 877 4.35 -12.44 -10.60
CA LEU A 877 4.07 -12.19 -12.01
C LEU A 877 3.61 -10.74 -12.19
N ASN A 878 4.44 -9.92 -12.81
CA ASN A 878 4.06 -8.60 -13.28
C ASN A 878 3.21 -8.74 -14.55
N LEU A 879 1.91 -8.48 -14.43
CA LEU A 879 0.94 -8.53 -15.52
C LEU A 879 0.80 -7.11 -16.12
N PRO A 880 1.34 -6.85 -17.32
CA PRO A 880 1.25 -5.51 -17.91
C PRO A 880 -0.20 -5.15 -18.25
N GLN A 881 -0.47 -3.86 -18.48
CA GLN A 881 -1.77 -3.43 -18.97
C GLN A 881 -2.16 -4.20 -20.25
N GLY A 882 -3.40 -4.68 -20.32
CA GLY A 882 -3.86 -5.50 -21.44
C GLY A 882 -3.44 -6.97 -21.38
N ALA A 883 -2.66 -7.40 -20.37
CA ALA A 883 -2.54 -8.82 -20.05
C ALA A 883 -3.92 -9.42 -19.80
N HIS A 884 -4.12 -10.69 -20.15
CA HIS A 884 -5.42 -11.32 -20.06
C HIS A 884 -5.59 -12.07 -18.74
N GLY A 885 -6.78 -12.01 -18.15
CA GLY A 885 -7.13 -12.75 -16.94
C GLY A 885 -8.52 -12.39 -16.42
N VAL A 886 -9.08 -13.24 -15.56
CA VAL A 886 -10.37 -12.99 -14.90
C VAL A 886 -10.24 -13.23 -13.41
N TRP A 887 -10.65 -12.22 -12.63
CA TRP A 887 -10.76 -12.32 -11.18
C TRP A 887 -11.94 -13.19 -10.81
N MET A 888 -11.67 -14.23 -10.02
CA MET A 888 -12.68 -15.09 -9.43
C MET A 888 -13.03 -14.65 -8.02
N GLY A 889 -12.02 -14.37 -7.18
CA GLY A 889 -12.22 -13.92 -5.79
C GLY A 889 -13.35 -14.68 -5.07
N ARG A 890 -14.37 -13.94 -4.62
CA ARG A 890 -15.54 -14.49 -3.93
C ARG A 890 -16.42 -15.43 -4.77
N SER A 891 -16.28 -15.40 -6.09
CA SER A 891 -16.97 -16.31 -7.03
C SER A 891 -16.21 -17.62 -7.26
N SER A 892 -14.99 -17.77 -6.72
CA SER A 892 -14.26 -19.04 -6.71
C SER A 892 -14.94 -20.07 -5.82
N ALA A 893 -14.73 -21.36 -6.09
CA ALA A 893 -15.04 -22.44 -5.16
C ALA A 893 -14.25 -22.31 -3.83
N TYR A 894 -13.17 -21.52 -3.83
CA TYR A 894 -12.35 -21.21 -2.66
C TYR A 894 -12.22 -19.68 -2.51
N PRO A 895 -13.25 -19.00 -1.95
CA PRO A 895 -13.32 -17.52 -1.87
C PRO A 895 -12.13 -16.85 -1.17
N ASP A 896 -11.51 -17.56 -0.23
CA ASP A 896 -10.35 -17.10 0.54
C ASP A 896 -9.06 -17.06 -0.29
N GLN A 897 -9.03 -17.68 -1.47
CA GLN A 897 -7.84 -17.80 -2.31
C GLN A 897 -7.49 -16.54 -3.13
N ARG A 898 -8.40 -15.55 -3.16
CA ARG A 898 -8.19 -14.28 -3.89
C ARG A 898 -7.78 -14.53 -5.34
N GLU A 899 -8.45 -15.48 -5.98
CA GLU A 899 -7.97 -16.11 -7.19
C GLU A 899 -8.13 -15.21 -8.43
N LEU A 900 -7.04 -14.95 -9.14
CA LEU A 900 -6.98 -14.39 -10.49
C LEU A 900 -6.52 -15.50 -11.45
N VAL A 901 -7.37 -15.89 -12.40
CA VAL A 901 -7.05 -16.95 -13.36
C VAL A 901 -6.49 -16.33 -14.65
N LEU A 902 -5.34 -16.81 -15.09
CA LEU A 902 -4.68 -16.41 -16.33
C LEU A 902 -4.92 -17.43 -17.45
N PRO A 903 -4.99 -17.00 -18.72
CA PRO A 903 -5.24 -17.88 -19.86
C PRO A 903 -4.12 -18.90 -20.06
N ARG A 904 -4.46 -19.98 -20.76
CA ARG A 904 -3.46 -20.97 -21.16
C ARG A 904 -2.50 -20.43 -22.21
N GLY A 905 -1.27 -20.93 -22.21
CA GLY A 905 -0.20 -20.44 -23.07
C GLY A 905 0.40 -19.11 -22.60
N THR A 906 0.21 -18.75 -21.32
CA THR A 906 0.83 -17.56 -20.74
C THR A 906 2.35 -17.70 -20.79
N ARG A 907 3.01 -16.73 -21.43
CA ARG A 907 4.46 -16.63 -21.55
C ARG A 907 4.98 -15.59 -20.57
N TYR A 908 6.10 -15.87 -19.91
CA TYR A 908 6.69 -14.95 -18.94
C TYR A 908 8.21 -15.09 -18.87
N TYR A 909 8.89 -13.96 -18.67
CA TYR A 909 10.34 -13.88 -18.57
C TYR A 909 10.76 -13.80 -17.11
N ILE A 910 11.68 -14.67 -16.68
CA ILE A 910 12.18 -14.67 -15.29
C ILE A 910 13.26 -13.61 -15.11
N ARG A 911 12.97 -12.59 -14.29
CA ARG A 911 13.82 -11.44 -14.03
C ARG A 911 14.83 -11.69 -12.91
N SER A 912 14.39 -12.29 -11.80
CA SER A 912 15.27 -12.61 -10.67
C SER A 912 14.78 -13.80 -9.87
N VAL A 913 15.71 -14.51 -9.24
CA VAL A 913 15.45 -15.58 -8.28
C VAL A 913 16.27 -15.32 -7.04
N VAL A 914 15.62 -15.22 -5.88
CA VAL A 914 16.27 -14.91 -4.60
C VAL A 914 15.81 -15.92 -3.55
N GLN A 915 16.74 -16.48 -2.79
CA GLN A 915 16.39 -17.28 -1.62
C GLN A 915 15.94 -16.33 -0.49
N THR A 916 14.69 -16.42 -0.08
CA THR A 916 14.08 -15.51 0.91
C THR A 916 13.99 -16.12 2.31
N GLY A 917 14.20 -17.43 2.46
CA GLY A 917 14.15 -18.08 3.77
C GLY A 917 14.28 -19.59 3.73
N TRP A 918 13.72 -20.23 4.75
CA TRP A 918 13.71 -21.68 4.94
C TRP A 918 12.35 -22.12 5.48
N ASN A 919 11.80 -23.21 4.93
CA ASN A 919 10.64 -23.93 5.43
C ASN A 919 11.14 -25.22 6.08
N GLY A 920 11.45 -25.16 7.38
CA GLY A 920 12.14 -26.24 8.08
C GLY A 920 13.55 -26.47 7.52
N THR A 921 13.76 -27.56 6.77
CA THR A 921 15.05 -27.90 6.15
C THR A 921 15.15 -27.53 4.67
N GLN A 922 14.08 -27.07 4.04
CA GLN A 922 14.06 -26.75 2.61
C GLN A 922 14.17 -25.22 2.40
N PRO A 923 15.01 -24.74 1.47
CA PRO A 923 15.09 -23.32 1.16
C PRO A 923 13.82 -22.82 0.47
N VAL A 924 13.42 -21.59 0.79
CA VAL A 924 12.29 -20.88 0.15
C VAL A 924 12.84 -19.82 -0.80
N PHE A 925 12.30 -19.75 -2.01
CA PHE A 925 12.72 -18.82 -3.05
C PHE A 925 11.57 -17.91 -3.49
N SER A 926 11.89 -16.64 -3.76
CA SER A 926 11.07 -15.73 -4.55
C SER A 926 11.59 -15.68 -5.98
N VAL A 927 10.68 -15.74 -6.95
CA VAL A 927 10.93 -15.71 -8.39
C VAL A 927 10.13 -14.55 -8.97
N GLU A 928 10.80 -13.51 -9.44
CA GLU A 928 10.17 -12.36 -10.10
C GLU A 928 10.13 -12.61 -11.61
N ALA A 929 8.97 -12.35 -12.23
CA ALA A 929 8.77 -12.55 -13.64
C ALA A 929 7.86 -11.51 -14.28
N ASP A 930 8.13 -11.17 -15.54
CA ASP A 930 7.33 -10.25 -16.34
C ASP A 930 6.53 -11.04 -17.38
N VAL A 931 5.21 -10.89 -17.38
CA VAL A 931 4.35 -11.57 -18.36
C VAL A 931 4.47 -10.88 -19.72
N ILE A 932 4.66 -11.69 -20.75
CA ILE A 932 4.79 -11.24 -22.13
C ILE A 932 3.37 -11.15 -22.73
N PRO A 933 2.90 -9.96 -23.16
CA PRO A 933 1.56 -9.81 -23.71
C PRO A 933 1.30 -10.72 -24.92
N PRO A 934 0.06 -11.21 -25.10
CA PRO A 934 -0.34 -11.96 -26.28
C PRO A 934 -0.01 -11.21 -27.58
N GLY A 935 0.58 -11.90 -28.56
CA GLY A 935 0.92 -11.32 -29.87
C GLY A 935 2.30 -10.66 -29.96
N THR A 936 3.06 -10.58 -28.87
CA THR A 936 4.46 -10.13 -28.90
C THR A 936 5.32 -11.17 -29.65
N PRO A 937 6.10 -10.77 -30.68
CA PRO A 937 7.00 -11.69 -31.39
C PRO A 937 7.99 -12.36 -30.42
N PRO A 938 8.40 -13.61 -30.68
CA PRO A 938 9.31 -14.34 -29.81
C PRO A 938 10.69 -13.71 -29.67
#